data_AF-A0A815T5B3-F1
#
_entry.id   AF-A0A815T5B3-F1
#
_cell.length_a   1.000
_cell.length_b   1.000
_cell.length_c   1.000
_cell.angle_alpha   90.00
_cell.angle_beta   90.00
_cell.angle_gamma   90.00
#
_symmetry.space_group_name_H-M   'P 1'
#
loop_
_entity.id
_entity.type
_entity.pdbx_description
1 polymer ?
#
loop_
_entity_poly.entity_id
_entity_poly.type
_entity_poly.pdbx_seq_one_letter_code
_entity_poly.pdbx_strand_id
1 'polypeptide(L)'
;MNLSILRDQSTDQPHENSHKVELVHNQNHTIKPLKPDQIEPQRIQRPAAPDAGCEIDEKCSDDAIPYKVVSGDGIEKYPIICFNNKLLLHKNLKDAKIGRGVNLVAFDGKTYDVKLTETFDTYLEETFFLRTLKLNLNDGDIIILASFDEMTYGLKEASLSILEKYGSQLIKIIKFRDSFVMIGQKGLARGKAIETHQPKSNRDFATAAHISGCAKFPLGQITPLSFPSSEINKEGKIAVGTSIKNCGLIEMCKENEFAVHVYTGKDKDDEPKICVDGKYVMAKGINDAGRGINIVVVSNGKEVIRTGHFDTWQEDSTNLEIFLENLEDNVILIAVTFDEASTNLRNFTRTVLQGIGNQPHENSHKVELVHNQNHTIKPLKPDQIEPQRIQRPAAPDAGCEIDEKCSDDAIPYKVVSGDGIEKYPIICFNNKLLLHKNLKDAKIGRGVNLVAFDGKTYDVKLTETFDTYLEETFFLRTLKLNLNDGDIIILASFDEMTYGLKEASLSILEKYGSQLIKIIKFRDSFVMIGQKGLARGKAIETHQPKSNRDFATAAHISGCAKFPLGQITPLSFPSSEINKEGKIAVGTSIKNCGLIEMCKENEFAVHVYTGKDKDDEPKICVDGKYVMAKGINDAGRGINIVVVSNGKEVIRTGHFDTWQEDSTNLEIFLENLEDNVILIAVTFDEASTNLRNFTRTVLQGIGSQKIGSLTFRDSWALVHHFKTSINYNFEE
;
A
#
# COMPACT_ATOMS: atom_id res chain seq x y z
N MET A 1 49.67 15.52 -51.06
CA MET A 1 49.31 14.12 -51.34
C MET A 1 47.84 13.98 -50.96
N ASN A 2 46.93 13.72 -51.90
CA ASN A 2 46.68 12.43 -52.58
C ASN A 2 46.14 11.39 -51.58
N LEU A 3 45.00 10.72 -51.79
CA LEU A 3 44.23 10.51 -53.04
C LEU A 3 42.70 10.40 -52.79
N SER A 4 41.93 10.21 -53.87
CA SER A 4 40.46 10.33 -53.95
C SER A 4 39.74 9.06 -54.44
N ILE A 5 38.49 8.83 -54.01
CA ILE A 5 37.45 7.91 -54.58
C ILE A 5 36.13 8.16 -53.78
N LEU A 6 34.89 8.35 -54.26
CA LEU A 6 34.14 8.16 -55.54
C LEU A 6 33.68 6.71 -55.81
N ARG A 7 32.39 6.37 -55.99
CA ARG A 7 31.13 7.12 -56.25
C ARG A 7 29.90 6.28 -55.76
N ASP A 8 28.74 6.85 -55.38
CA ASP A 8 27.52 7.13 -56.21
C ASP A 8 26.84 5.84 -56.75
N GLN A 9 25.53 5.52 -56.61
CA GLN A 9 24.31 6.29 -56.25
C GLN A 9 23.53 5.56 -55.11
N SER A 10 22.19 5.52 -54.89
CA SER A 10 20.93 5.79 -55.64
C SER A 10 20.04 6.89 -54.98
N THR A 11 18.72 6.93 -55.25
CA THR A 11 17.80 8.04 -54.89
C THR A 11 16.53 7.59 -54.12
N ASP A 12 15.95 8.50 -53.32
CA ASP A 12 14.67 9.19 -53.62
C ASP A 12 14.32 10.26 -52.56
N GLN A 13 13.44 11.21 -52.92
CA GLN A 13 12.99 12.33 -52.08
C GLN A 13 11.61 12.08 -51.43
N PRO A 14 11.20 12.91 -50.46
CA PRO A 14 9.92 13.60 -50.64
C PRO A 14 9.98 15.12 -50.42
N HIS A 15 9.01 15.82 -50.99
CA HIS A 15 8.92 17.29 -51.01
C HIS A 15 8.31 17.91 -49.73
N GLU A 16 8.59 19.19 -49.52
CA GLU A 16 7.76 20.07 -48.69
C GLU A 16 6.31 20.10 -49.19
N ASN A 17 5.36 20.26 -48.26
CA ASN A 17 4.09 20.91 -48.60
C ASN A 17 3.59 21.73 -47.40
N SER A 18 3.72 23.05 -47.50
CA SER A 18 3.38 23.96 -46.40
C SER A 18 1.88 24.21 -46.34
N HIS A 19 1.27 23.97 -45.19
CA HIS A 19 -0.07 24.45 -44.88
C HIS A 19 -0.01 25.42 -43.70
N LYS A 20 -0.35 26.68 -43.98
CA LYS A 20 -0.50 27.72 -42.97
C LYS A 20 -1.65 27.33 -42.03
N VAL A 21 -1.45 27.54 -40.74
CA VAL A 21 -2.55 27.86 -39.82
C VAL A 21 -2.49 29.37 -39.60
N GLU A 22 -3.55 30.09 -39.96
CA GLU A 22 -3.57 31.55 -39.83
C GLU A 22 -3.84 31.97 -38.38
N LEU A 23 -3.02 32.89 -37.86
CA LEU A 23 -3.24 33.53 -36.57
C LEU A 23 -4.42 34.51 -36.69
N VAL A 24 -5.64 34.02 -36.49
CA VAL A 24 -6.84 34.86 -36.37
C VAL A 24 -6.79 35.61 -35.05
N HIS A 25 -6.24 36.81 -35.09
CA HIS A 25 -6.19 37.72 -33.95
C HIS A 25 -7.58 38.35 -33.76
N ASN A 26 -8.37 37.84 -32.82
CA ASN A 26 -9.66 38.43 -32.46
C ASN A 26 -9.84 38.58 -30.94
N GLN A 27 -10.62 39.58 -30.56
CA GLN A 27 -10.46 40.31 -29.30
C GLN A 27 -11.27 39.72 -28.13
N ASN A 28 -10.83 40.05 -26.91
CA ASN A 28 -11.63 40.12 -25.68
C ASN A 28 -12.65 38.99 -25.41
N HIS A 29 -12.18 37.88 -24.84
CA HIS A 29 -13.03 37.06 -23.97
C HIS A 29 -12.47 37.02 -22.54
N THR A 30 -13.08 37.80 -21.65
CA THR A 30 -12.91 37.63 -20.21
C THR A 30 -13.45 36.26 -19.84
N ILE A 31 -12.59 35.34 -19.38
CA ILE A 31 -13.03 34.05 -18.85
C ILE A 31 -13.73 34.32 -17.52
N LYS A 32 -15.07 34.41 -17.56
CA LYS A 32 -15.88 34.29 -16.35
C LYS A 32 -15.77 32.84 -15.85
N PRO A 33 -15.70 32.60 -14.53
CA PRO A 33 -15.82 31.24 -14.01
C PRO A 33 -17.14 30.64 -14.46
N LEU A 34 -17.08 29.42 -15.01
CA LEU A 34 -18.28 28.63 -15.29
C LEU A 34 -19.00 28.33 -13.97
N LYS A 35 -20.32 28.51 -13.97
CA LYS A 35 -21.15 28.01 -12.86
C LYS A 35 -21.22 26.48 -12.94
N PRO A 36 -21.36 25.76 -11.81
CA PRO A 36 -21.44 24.30 -11.81
C PRO A 36 -22.57 23.71 -12.67
N ASP A 37 -23.65 24.48 -12.86
CA ASP A 37 -24.95 24.00 -13.38
C ASP A 37 -25.04 23.86 -14.92
N GLN A 38 -23.91 23.64 -15.62
CA GLN A 38 -23.85 23.66 -17.10
C GLN A 38 -23.07 22.50 -17.75
N ILE A 39 -22.63 21.48 -17.00
CA ILE A 39 -22.21 20.20 -17.60
C ILE A 39 -23.44 19.30 -17.66
N GLU A 40 -24.09 19.26 -18.82
CA GLU A 40 -25.20 18.33 -19.08
C GLU A 40 -24.64 16.90 -19.22
N PRO A 41 -25.10 15.91 -18.43
CA PRO A 41 -24.51 14.57 -18.44
C PRO A 41 -24.74 13.86 -19.78
N GLN A 42 -23.72 13.16 -20.27
CA GLN A 42 -23.79 12.43 -21.55
C GLN A 42 -24.64 11.17 -21.44
N ARG A 43 -25.96 11.38 -21.45
CA ARG A 43 -26.97 10.32 -21.45
C ARG A 43 -26.71 9.33 -22.58
N ILE A 44 -26.54 8.04 -22.24
CA ILE A 44 -26.31 6.99 -23.24
C ILE A 44 -27.57 6.81 -24.10
N GLN A 45 -27.63 7.54 -25.21
CA GLN A 45 -28.68 7.36 -26.21
C GLN A 45 -28.56 5.95 -26.79
N ARG A 46 -29.63 5.15 -26.65
CA ARG A 46 -29.71 3.78 -27.18
C ARG A 46 -29.44 3.79 -28.69
N PRO A 47 -28.37 3.14 -29.19
CA PRO A 47 -28.15 2.99 -30.62
C PRO A 47 -29.36 2.32 -31.32
N ALA A 48 -29.72 2.84 -32.49
CA ALA A 48 -30.89 2.40 -33.27
C ALA A 48 -30.76 0.93 -33.76
N ALA A 49 -29.53 0.43 -33.86
CA ALA A 49 -29.17 -0.98 -33.95
C ALA A 49 -28.00 -1.23 -32.99
N PRO A 50 -27.80 -2.46 -32.47
CA PRO A 50 -26.66 -2.78 -31.60
C PRO A 50 -25.30 -2.49 -32.25
N ASP A 51 -24.33 -2.06 -31.44
CA ASP A 51 -22.92 -2.05 -31.85
C ASP A 51 -22.45 -3.47 -32.18
N ALA A 52 -21.47 -3.59 -33.10
CA ALA A 52 -20.97 -4.90 -33.54
C ALA A 52 -20.39 -5.73 -32.39
N GLY A 53 -20.93 -6.94 -32.19
CA GLY A 53 -20.64 -7.81 -31.05
C GLY A 53 -21.65 -7.71 -29.90
N CYS A 54 -22.50 -6.68 -29.86
CA CYS A 54 -23.53 -6.46 -28.84
C CYS A 54 -24.92 -7.01 -29.20
N GLU A 55 -25.03 -7.80 -30.26
CA GLU A 55 -26.28 -8.43 -30.71
C GLU A 55 -26.73 -9.51 -29.71
N ILE A 56 -28.04 -9.56 -29.44
CA ILE A 56 -28.69 -10.57 -28.60
C ILE A 56 -29.88 -11.17 -29.35
N ASP A 57 -30.22 -12.43 -29.04
CA ASP A 57 -31.33 -13.15 -29.70
C ASP A 57 -32.72 -12.68 -29.22
N GLU A 58 -32.79 -12.02 -28.06
CA GLU A 58 -34.03 -11.56 -27.43
C GLU A 58 -34.37 -10.11 -27.82
N LYS A 59 -35.64 -9.85 -28.17
CA LYS A 59 -36.15 -8.48 -28.38
C LYS A 59 -36.73 -7.91 -27.09
N CYS A 60 -36.00 -7.00 -26.45
CA CYS A 60 -36.43 -6.31 -25.24
C CYS A 60 -37.70 -5.45 -25.43
N SER A 61 -38.45 -5.26 -24.34
CA SER A 61 -39.43 -4.18 -24.22
C SER A 61 -38.74 -2.82 -24.08
N ASP A 62 -39.44 -1.74 -24.39
CA ASP A 62 -38.87 -0.39 -24.39
C ASP A 62 -38.30 0.02 -23.02
N ASP A 63 -38.93 -0.44 -21.94
CA ASP A 63 -38.56 -0.23 -20.54
C ASP A 63 -37.54 -1.24 -19.98
N ALA A 64 -37.05 -2.17 -20.81
CA ALA A 64 -35.93 -3.06 -20.49
C ALA A 64 -34.66 -2.62 -21.24
N ILE A 65 -33.50 -2.94 -20.66
CA ILE A 65 -32.19 -2.64 -21.20
C ILE A 65 -31.56 -3.95 -21.72
N PRO A 66 -31.19 -4.01 -23.02
CA PRO A 66 -30.39 -5.12 -23.55
C PRO A 66 -28.97 -5.08 -22.99
N TYR A 67 -28.46 -6.24 -22.58
CA TYR A 67 -27.09 -6.42 -22.10
C TYR A 67 -26.45 -7.68 -22.69
N LYS A 68 -25.12 -7.68 -22.78
CA LYS A 68 -24.31 -8.84 -23.17
C LYS A 68 -22.94 -8.72 -22.52
N VAL A 69 -22.55 -9.74 -21.77
CA VAL A 69 -21.32 -9.74 -20.95
C VAL A 69 -20.61 -11.07 -21.15
N VAL A 70 -19.37 -11.02 -21.63
CA VAL A 70 -18.52 -12.18 -21.90
C VAL A 70 -17.20 -11.98 -21.16
N SER A 71 -16.77 -12.97 -20.37
CA SER A 71 -15.42 -12.97 -19.80
C SER A 71 -14.37 -13.24 -20.89
N GLY A 72 -13.09 -13.16 -20.53
CA GLY A 72 -12.04 -13.75 -21.35
C GLY A 72 -12.15 -15.28 -21.43
N ASP A 73 -11.44 -15.86 -22.41
CA ASP A 73 -11.24 -17.30 -22.59
C ASP A 73 -9.74 -17.52 -22.82
N GLY A 74 -9.07 -18.00 -21.77
CA GLY A 74 -7.61 -17.96 -21.66
C GLY A 74 -7.06 -16.53 -21.56
N ILE A 75 -5.90 -16.31 -22.20
CA ILE A 75 -5.19 -15.02 -22.28
C ILE A 75 -5.30 -14.33 -23.65
N GLU A 76 -5.91 -14.99 -24.65
CA GLU A 76 -5.94 -14.51 -26.05
C GLU A 76 -7.26 -13.85 -26.44
N LYS A 77 -8.37 -14.27 -25.81
CA LYS A 77 -9.71 -13.72 -26.02
C LYS A 77 -10.08 -12.85 -24.84
N TYR A 78 -10.32 -11.58 -25.14
CA TYR A 78 -10.52 -10.50 -24.18
C TYR A 78 -12.01 -10.37 -23.86
N PRO A 79 -12.39 -9.86 -22.67
CA PRO A 79 -13.78 -9.62 -22.31
C PRO A 79 -14.55 -8.73 -23.30
N ILE A 80 -15.87 -8.89 -23.29
CA ILE A 80 -16.83 -8.04 -23.99
C ILE A 80 -17.87 -7.56 -22.99
N ILE A 81 -18.04 -6.25 -22.84
CA ILE A 81 -19.13 -5.64 -22.07
C ILE A 81 -19.96 -4.75 -22.98
N CYS A 82 -21.23 -5.09 -23.12
CA CYS A 82 -22.25 -4.34 -23.86
C CYS A 82 -23.44 -4.02 -22.95
N PHE A 83 -23.91 -2.78 -23.00
CA PHE A 83 -25.08 -2.32 -22.24
C PHE A 83 -25.88 -1.29 -23.04
N ASN A 84 -27.21 -1.42 -23.02
CA ASN A 84 -28.13 -0.56 -23.76
C ASN A 84 -27.78 -0.43 -25.26
N ASN A 85 -27.51 -1.57 -25.93
CA ASN A 85 -27.05 -1.70 -27.32
C ASN A 85 -25.63 -1.18 -27.61
N LYS A 86 -24.93 -0.54 -26.66
CA LYS A 86 -23.60 0.05 -26.87
C LYS A 86 -22.47 -0.87 -26.40
N LEU A 87 -21.37 -0.93 -27.16
CA LEU A 87 -20.12 -1.58 -26.78
C LEU A 87 -19.30 -0.66 -25.87
N LEU A 88 -18.94 -1.15 -24.68
CA LEU A 88 -18.33 -0.33 -23.62
C LEU A 88 -16.95 -0.82 -23.16
N LEU A 89 -16.68 -2.11 -23.27
CA LEU A 89 -15.35 -2.68 -23.05
C LEU A 89 -15.13 -3.85 -24.02
N HIS A 90 -14.15 -3.70 -24.92
CA HIS A 90 -13.58 -4.75 -25.77
C HIS A 90 -12.29 -4.21 -26.43
N LYS A 91 -11.31 -5.07 -26.72
CA LYS A 91 -9.95 -4.70 -27.19
C LYS A 91 -9.86 -3.91 -28.50
N ASN A 92 -10.97 -3.76 -29.22
CA ASN A 92 -11.04 -2.96 -30.45
C ASN A 92 -11.44 -1.50 -30.20
N LEU A 93 -11.85 -1.14 -28.97
CA LEU A 93 -12.11 0.25 -28.58
C LEU A 93 -10.79 0.95 -28.31
N LYS A 94 -10.59 2.12 -28.94
CA LYS A 94 -9.31 2.83 -29.00
C LYS A 94 -8.69 3.13 -27.63
N ASP A 95 -9.53 3.43 -26.64
CA ASP A 95 -9.13 3.92 -25.32
C ASP A 95 -9.48 2.93 -24.18
N ALA A 96 -9.83 1.67 -24.52
CA ALA A 96 -10.23 0.67 -23.53
C ALA A 96 -9.02 -0.01 -22.87
N LYS A 97 -8.77 0.36 -21.61
CA LYS A 97 -7.94 -0.44 -20.68
C LYS A 97 -8.62 -1.80 -20.45
N ILE A 98 -7.92 -2.89 -20.79
CA ILE A 98 -8.37 -4.27 -20.56
C ILE A 98 -7.15 -5.10 -20.18
N GLY A 99 -7.28 -5.94 -19.14
CA GLY A 99 -6.17 -6.73 -18.62
C GLY A 99 -6.62 -7.83 -17.66
N ARG A 100 -5.66 -8.56 -17.09
CA ARG A 100 -5.92 -9.60 -16.09
C ARG A 100 -6.74 -9.05 -14.92
N GLY A 101 -7.54 -9.91 -14.30
CA GLY A 101 -8.33 -9.58 -13.12
C GLY A 101 -9.76 -9.23 -13.47
N VAL A 102 -10.26 -8.20 -12.80
CA VAL A 102 -11.62 -7.68 -12.95
C VAL A 102 -11.64 -6.55 -13.96
N ASN A 103 -12.42 -6.72 -15.02
CA ASN A 103 -12.73 -5.68 -16.00
C ASN A 103 -14.16 -5.20 -15.71
N LEU A 104 -14.33 -3.93 -15.35
CA LEU A 104 -15.58 -3.43 -14.77
C LEU A 104 -16.03 -2.11 -15.38
N VAL A 105 -17.33 -2.02 -15.69
CA VAL A 105 -18.03 -0.78 -16.05
C VAL A 105 -19.08 -0.49 -14.99
N ALA A 106 -19.10 0.72 -14.44
CA ALA A 106 -20.12 1.16 -13.49
C ALA A 106 -21.00 2.27 -14.08
N PHE A 107 -22.26 2.33 -13.65
CA PHE A 107 -23.26 3.27 -14.14
C PHE A 107 -24.07 3.89 -12.99
N ASP A 108 -24.58 5.10 -13.21
CA ASP A 108 -25.60 5.65 -12.33
C ASP A 108 -26.87 4.78 -12.31
N GLY A 109 -27.34 4.45 -11.11
CA GLY A 109 -28.53 3.61 -10.92
C GLY A 109 -29.86 4.19 -11.41
N LYS A 110 -29.91 5.47 -11.83
CA LYS A 110 -31.11 6.18 -12.27
C LYS A 110 -31.01 6.73 -13.69
N THR A 111 -29.86 7.29 -14.08
CA THR A 111 -29.67 7.87 -15.42
C THR A 111 -29.09 6.90 -16.44
N TYR A 112 -28.41 5.85 -15.96
CA TYR A 112 -27.61 4.90 -16.75
C TYR A 112 -26.36 5.51 -17.41
N ASP A 113 -25.87 6.65 -16.92
CA ASP A 113 -24.63 7.26 -17.38
C ASP A 113 -23.42 6.47 -16.87
N VAL A 114 -22.38 6.30 -17.69
CA VAL A 114 -21.14 5.61 -17.27
C VAL A 114 -20.43 6.46 -16.21
N LYS A 115 -20.17 5.88 -15.04
CA LYS A 115 -19.38 6.49 -13.96
C LYS A 115 -17.89 6.18 -14.09
N LEU A 116 -17.55 4.94 -14.46
CA LEU A 116 -16.17 4.52 -14.75
C LEU A 116 -16.14 3.27 -15.63
N THR A 117 -15.04 3.09 -16.35
CA THR A 117 -14.65 1.86 -17.05
C THR A 117 -13.19 1.59 -16.70
N GLU A 118 -12.92 0.58 -15.88
CA GLU A 118 -11.56 0.31 -15.37
C GLU A 118 -11.22 -1.19 -15.32
N THR A 119 -9.92 -1.47 -15.36
CA THR A 119 -9.35 -2.79 -15.11
C THR A 119 -8.66 -2.80 -13.75
N PHE A 120 -8.93 -3.82 -12.94
CA PHE A 120 -8.29 -4.06 -11.66
C PHE A 120 -7.56 -5.40 -11.74
N ASP A 121 -6.23 -5.37 -11.68
CA ASP A 121 -5.42 -6.60 -11.66
C ASP A 121 -5.47 -7.27 -10.27
N THR A 122 -6.64 -7.86 -9.95
CA THR A 122 -6.95 -8.54 -8.69
C THR A 122 -6.17 -9.84 -8.46
N TYR A 123 -5.18 -10.11 -9.31
CA TYR A 123 -4.09 -11.06 -9.05
C TYR A 123 -2.94 -10.43 -8.24
N LEU A 124 -2.71 -9.12 -8.37
CA LEU A 124 -1.62 -8.37 -7.73
C LEU A 124 -2.11 -7.37 -6.67
N GLU A 125 -3.27 -6.73 -6.87
CA GLU A 125 -3.79 -5.67 -6.00
C GLU A 125 -5.33 -5.68 -6.00
N GLU A 126 -5.96 -5.53 -4.82
CA GLU A 126 -7.42 -5.55 -4.64
C GLU A 126 -7.98 -4.33 -3.88
N THR A 127 -7.11 -3.48 -3.33
CA THR A 127 -7.48 -2.34 -2.50
C THR A 127 -8.14 -1.25 -3.33
N PHE A 128 -7.64 -0.95 -4.53
CA PHE A 128 -8.30 0.00 -5.44
C PHE A 128 -9.67 -0.52 -5.94
N PHE A 129 -9.80 -1.83 -6.13
CA PHE A 129 -11.07 -2.49 -6.44
C PHE A 129 -12.08 -2.37 -5.29
N LEU A 130 -11.67 -2.75 -4.07
CA LEU A 130 -12.48 -2.65 -2.86
C LEU A 130 -12.89 -1.20 -2.55
N ARG A 131 -11.96 -0.25 -2.70
CA ARG A 131 -12.21 1.20 -2.52
C ARG A 131 -13.23 1.71 -3.53
N THR A 132 -13.14 1.28 -4.79
CA THR A 132 -14.11 1.62 -5.83
C THR A 132 -15.51 1.11 -5.48
N LEU A 133 -15.64 -0.16 -5.07
CA LEU A 133 -16.94 -0.74 -4.73
C LEU A 133 -17.56 -0.22 -3.42
N LYS A 134 -16.73 0.13 -2.42
CA LYS A 134 -17.18 0.73 -1.15
C LYS A 134 -17.54 2.22 -1.29
N LEU A 135 -16.65 3.03 -1.88
CA LEU A 135 -16.69 4.49 -1.78
C LEU A 135 -17.09 5.23 -3.07
N ASN A 136 -16.62 4.79 -4.23
CA ASN A 136 -16.75 5.57 -5.48
C ASN A 136 -18.12 5.43 -6.16
N LEU A 137 -19.00 4.56 -5.63
CA LEU A 137 -20.32 4.25 -6.19
C LEU A 137 -21.41 4.47 -5.14
N ASN A 138 -22.57 4.98 -5.58
CA ASN A 138 -23.74 5.27 -4.75
C ASN A 138 -24.63 4.04 -4.59
N ASP A 139 -25.51 4.03 -3.58
CA ASP A 139 -26.52 2.98 -3.44
C ASP A 139 -27.47 2.98 -4.63
N GLY A 140 -27.70 1.79 -5.19
CA GLY A 140 -28.43 1.57 -6.44
C GLY A 140 -27.59 1.66 -7.72
N ASP A 141 -26.34 2.13 -7.68
CA ASP A 141 -25.46 2.14 -8.86
C ASP A 141 -25.21 0.72 -9.38
N ILE A 142 -25.18 0.60 -10.70
CA ILE A 142 -25.03 -0.67 -11.41
C ILE A 142 -23.55 -0.92 -11.67
N ILE A 143 -23.08 -2.14 -11.44
CA ILE A 143 -21.80 -2.63 -11.95
C ILE A 143 -22.02 -3.77 -12.95
N ILE A 144 -21.21 -3.79 -13.99
CA ILE A 144 -21.03 -4.93 -14.88
C ILE A 144 -19.58 -5.35 -14.81
N LEU A 145 -19.33 -6.61 -14.48
CA LEU A 145 -18.00 -7.19 -14.24
C LEU A 145 -17.79 -8.38 -15.17
N ALA A 146 -16.58 -8.49 -15.72
CA ALA A 146 -16.11 -9.64 -16.49
C ALA A 146 -14.65 -9.99 -16.11
N SER A 147 -14.34 -11.28 -15.91
CA SER A 147 -13.00 -11.74 -15.57
C SER A 147 -12.09 -11.93 -16.79
N PHE A 148 -10.77 -11.87 -16.61
CA PHE A 148 -9.78 -12.21 -17.66
C PHE A 148 -8.49 -12.79 -17.03
N ASP A 149 -7.90 -13.83 -17.65
CA ASP A 149 -6.84 -14.70 -17.09
C ASP A 149 -7.20 -15.29 -15.72
N GLU A 150 -7.01 -14.51 -14.65
CA GLU A 150 -7.19 -14.87 -13.26
C GLU A 150 -7.71 -13.63 -12.52
N MET A 151 -8.74 -13.76 -11.68
CA MET A 151 -9.29 -12.65 -10.89
C MET A 151 -9.43 -12.92 -9.38
N THR A 152 -9.20 -14.16 -8.92
CA THR A 152 -9.58 -14.63 -7.58
C THR A 152 -8.42 -14.63 -6.57
N TYR A 153 -7.18 -14.69 -7.04
CA TYR A 153 -5.99 -14.99 -6.25
C TYR A 153 -5.64 -13.92 -5.21
N GLY A 154 -5.82 -12.64 -5.56
CA GLY A 154 -5.62 -11.51 -4.64
C GLY A 154 -6.88 -11.03 -3.94
N LEU A 155 -8.07 -11.52 -4.31
CA LEU A 155 -9.34 -11.12 -3.68
C LEU A 155 -9.47 -11.71 -2.27
N LYS A 156 -9.55 -10.83 -1.28
CA LYS A 156 -9.75 -11.19 0.13
C LYS A 156 -11.25 -11.18 0.47
N GLU A 157 -11.62 -11.75 1.62
CA GLU A 157 -13.01 -11.86 2.08
C GLU A 157 -13.77 -10.53 2.09
N ALA A 158 -13.13 -9.38 2.29
CA ALA A 158 -13.77 -8.07 2.17
C ALA A 158 -14.24 -7.76 0.74
N SER A 159 -13.43 -8.10 -0.27
CA SER A 159 -13.72 -7.93 -1.70
C SER A 159 -14.73 -8.96 -2.23
N LEU A 160 -14.77 -10.16 -1.63
CA LEU A 160 -15.83 -11.13 -1.89
C LEU A 160 -17.15 -10.69 -1.22
N SER A 161 -17.11 -10.21 0.02
CA SER A 161 -18.29 -9.82 0.80
C SER A 161 -18.93 -8.51 0.32
N ILE A 162 -18.16 -7.55 -0.20
CA ILE A 162 -18.73 -6.37 -0.87
C ILE A 162 -19.52 -6.79 -2.12
N LEU A 163 -19.03 -7.74 -2.91
CA LEU A 163 -19.74 -8.23 -4.10
C LEU A 163 -21.03 -9.00 -3.74
N GLU A 164 -21.10 -9.64 -2.58
CA GLU A 164 -22.38 -10.17 -2.04
C GLU A 164 -23.39 -9.04 -1.76
N LYS A 165 -22.94 -7.83 -1.39
CA LYS A 165 -23.77 -6.62 -1.25
C LYS A 165 -24.08 -5.92 -2.59
N TYR A 166 -23.47 -6.35 -3.69
CA TYR A 166 -23.90 -6.05 -5.06
C TYR A 166 -24.90 -7.09 -5.61
N GLY A 167 -25.29 -8.06 -4.78
CA GLY A 167 -26.28 -9.09 -5.09
C GLY A 167 -25.71 -10.44 -5.54
N SER A 168 -24.37 -10.61 -5.61
CA SER A 168 -23.76 -11.88 -6.01
C SER A 168 -23.96 -12.97 -4.95
N GLN A 169 -24.35 -14.16 -5.38
CA GLN A 169 -24.30 -15.39 -4.59
C GLN A 169 -23.13 -16.29 -4.98
N LEU A 170 -22.66 -16.21 -6.23
CA LEU A 170 -21.60 -17.07 -6.79
C LEU A 170 -20.18 -16.65 -6.38
N ILE A 171 -19.90 -15.38 -6.08
CA ILE A 171 -18.53 -14.86 -5.92
C ILE A 171 -17.65 -15.66 -4.93
N LYS A 172 -18.22 -16.25 -3.87
CA LYS A 172 -17.49 -17.06 -2.87
C LYS A 172 -17.26 -18.54 -3.23
N ILE A 173 -17.72 -19.01 -4.39
CA ILE A 173 -17.44 -20.39 -4.87
C ILE A 173 -16.50 -20.44 -6.08
N ILE A 174 -16.10 -19.28 -6.61
CA ILE A 174 -15.23 -19.12 -7.78
C ILE A 174 -13.79 -19.42 -7.40
N LYS A 175 -13.06 -20.11 -8.28
CA LYS A 175 -11.68 -20.57 -8.04
C LYS A 175 -10.70 -19.97 -9.05
N PHE A 176 -9.43 -20.22 -8.78
CA PHE A 176 -8.30 -19.80 -9.61
C PHE A 176 -8.48 -20.13 -11.10
N ARG A 177 -8.60 -19.08 -11.93
CA ARG A 177 -8.90 -19.13 -13.38
C ARG A 177 -10.25 -19.74 -13.80
N ASP A 178 -11.23 -19.73 -12.90
CA ASP A 178 -12.63 -19.83 -13.31
C ASP A 178 -13.05 -18.54 -14.04
N SER A 179 -13.88 -18.67 -15.06
CA SER A 179 -14.44 -17.51 -15.78
C SER A 179 -15.69 -17.01 -15.08
N PHE A 180 -15.86 -15.69 -14.96
CA PHE A 180 -16.99 -15.08 -14.24
C PHE A 180 -17.48 -13.81 -14.93
N VAL A 181 -18.80 -13.63 -14.93
CA VAL A 181 -19.48 -12.40 -15.33
C VAL A 181 -20.65 -12.12 -14.38
N MET A 182 -20.85 -10.86 -14.01
CA MET A 182 -22.02 -10.42 -13.24
C MET A 182 -22.51 -9.03 -13.61
N ILE A 183 -23.81 -8.81 -13.46
CA ILE A 183 -24.46 -7.50 -13.37
C ILE A 183 -25.10 -7.40 -11.99
N GLY A 184 -24.65 -6.45 -11.18
CA GLY A 184 -25.11 -6.23 -9.82
C GLY A 184 -25.44 -4.76 -9.54
N GLN A 185 -26.01 -4.47 -8.37
CA GLN A 185 -26.28 -3.11 -7.92
C GLN A 185 -25.93 -2.90 -6.46
N LYS A 186 -25.35 -1.75 -6.11
CA LYS A 186 -24.96 -1.48 -4.72
C LYS A 186 -26.19 -1.49 -3.81
N GLY A 187 -26.20 -2.34 -2.79
CA GLY A 187 -27.34 -2.52 -1.88
C GLY A 187 -28.35 -3.58 -2.32
N LEU A 188 -28.10 -4.28 -3.42
CA LEU A 188 -28.95 -5.37 -3.92
C LEU A 188 -28.78 -6.63 -3.05
N ALA A 189 -29.89 -7.28 -2.71
CA ALA A 189 -29.88 -8.49 -1.91
C ALA A 189 -29.14 -9.66 -2.59
N ARG A 190 -28.38 -10.44 -1.81
CA ARG A 190 -27.65 -11.63 -2.27
C ARG A 190 -28.55 -12.59 -3.04
N GLY A 191 -28.08 -13.08 -4.19
CA GLY A 191 -28.85 -13.94 -5.10
C GLY A 191 -29.82 -13.19 -6.01
N LYS A 192 -29.58 -11.90 -6.26
CA LYS A 192 -30.35 -11.06 -7.22
C LYS A 192 -29.50 -10.42 -8.32
N ALA A 193 -28.18 -10.53 -8.27
CA ALA A 193 -27.33 -10.21 -9.42
C ALA A 193 -27.65 -11.16 -10.60
N ILE A 194 -27.52 -10.66 -11.83
CA ILE A 194 -27.52 -11.50 -13.03
C ILE A 194 -26.09 -11.97 -13.24
N GLU A 195 -25.78 -13.23 -12.93
CA GLU A 195 -24.41 -13.72 -12.91
C GLU A 195 -24.28 -15.16 -13.40
N THR A 196 -23.12 -15.51 -13.93
CA THR A 196 -22.74 -16.90 -14.17
C THR A 196 -21.22 -17.07 -14.07
N HIS A 197 -20.80 -18.29 -13.73
CA HIS A 197 -19.40 -18.69 -13.76
C HIS A 197 -19.23 -19.94 -14.63
N GLN A 198 -18.04 -20.17 -15.14
CA GLN A 198 -17.61 -21.42 -15.75
C GLN A 198 -16.38 -21.91 -15.00
N PRO A 199 -16.44 -23.07 -14.31
CA PRO A 199 -15.30 -23.61 -13.60
C PRO A 199 -14.25 -24.11 -14.60
N LYS A 200 -12.97 -23.97 -14.27
CA LYS A 200 -11.91 -24.59 -15.08
C LYS A 200 -12.00 -26.12 -14.97
N SER A 201 -11.72 -26.80 -16.07
CA SER A 201 -11.77 -28.26 -16.19
C SER A 201 -10.35 -28.82 -16.38
N ASN A 202 -10.11 -29.69 -17.36
CA ASN A 202 -8.79 -30.26 -17.64
C ASN A 202 -7.89 -29.30 -18.45
N ARG A 203 -8.04 -28.00 -18.23
CA ARG A 203 -7.30 -26.89 -18.87
C ARG A 203 -6.80 -25.94 -17.80
N ASP A 204 -5.72 -25.22 -18.09
CA ASP A 204 -5.19 -24.19 -17.17
C ASP A 204 -6.15 -23.01 -16.94
N PHE A 205 -7.15 -22.84 -17.81
CA PHE A 205 -8.15 -21.78 -17.80
C PHE A 205 -9.56 -22.36 -18.06
N ALA A 206 -10.59 -21.73 -17.51
CA ALA A 206 -11.96 -21.94 -17.95
C ALA A 206 -12.23 -21.36 -19.35
N THR A 207 -13.25 -21.88 -20.02
CA THR A 207 -13.88 -21.22 -21.18
C THR A 207 -14.74 -20.05 -20.72
N ALA A 208 -14.91 -19.04 -21.59
CA ALA A 208 -15.63 -17.82 -21.24
C ALA A 208 -17.03 -18.07 -20.63
N ALA A 209 -17.31 -17.35 -19.54
CA ALA A 209 -18.64 -17.17 -18.99
C ALA A 209 -19.38 -16.10 -19.80
N HIS A 210 -20.67 -16.33 -20.08
CA HIS A 210 -21.48 -15.48 -20.95
C HIS A 210 -22.89 -15.32 -20.37
N ILE A 211 -23.36 -14.08 -20.25
CA ILE A 211 -24.75 -13.71 -19.98
C ILE A 211 -25.22 -12.69 -21.03
N SER A 212 -26.46 -12.83 -21.49
CA SER A 212 -27.08 -11.93 -22.47
C SER A 212 -28.60 -11.97 -22.37
N GLY A 213 -29.25 -10.82 -22.57
CA GLY A 213 -30.71 -10.73 -22.57
C GLY A 213 -31.20 -9.34 -22.20
N CYS A 214 -32.43 -9.27 -21.67
CA CYS A 214 -33.08 -8.03 -21.28
C CYS A 214 -33.25 -7.91 -19.76
N ALA A 215 -32.86 -6.77 -19.17
CA ALA A 215 -33.00 -6.50 -17.73
C ALA A 215 -33.79 -5.20 -17.47
N LYS A 216 -34.59 -5.16 -16.41
CA LYS A 216 -35.20 -3.94 -15.87
C LYS A 216 -34.49 -3.57 -14.58
N PHE A 217 -34.18 -2.29 -14.40
CA PHE A 217 -33.46 -1.79 -13.23
C PHE A 217 -34.39 -0.94 -12.34
N PRO A 218 -34.27 -1.04 -10.99
CA PRO A 218 -33.34 -1.92 -10.28
C PRO A 218 -33.74 -3.41 -10.37
N LEU A 219 -32.74 -4.30 -10.31
CA LEU A 219 -32.89 -5.77 -10.40
C LEU A 219 -33.69 -6.37 -9.22
N GLY A 220 -33.90 -5.59 -8.17
CA GLY A 220 -34.66 -5.95 -6.98
C GLY A 220 -34.75 -4.75 -6.02
N GLN A 221 -35.17 -5.02 -4.79
CA GLN A 221 -35.11 -4.00 -3.74
C GLN A 221 -33.65 -3.66 -3.43
N ILE A 222 -33.33 -2.37 -3.49
CA ILE A 222 -32.07 -1.81 -3.01
C ILE A 222 -32.24 -1.44 -1.54
N THR A 223 -31.39 -2.00 -0.69
CA THR A 223 -31.23 -1.60 0.71
C THR A 223 -29.96 -0.74 0.81
N PRO A 224 -30.04 0.54 1.21
CA PRO A 224 -28.87 1.40 1.35
C PRO A 224 -27.77 0.76 2.20
N LEU A 225 -26.52 0.81 1.74
CA LEU A 225 -25.40 0.19 2.43
C LEU A 225 -24.78 1.16 3.42
N SER A 226 -25.32 1.15 4.64
CA SER A 226 -24.56 1.52 5.82
C SER A 226 -23.41 0.50 6.02
N PHE A 227 -22.29 0.72 5.33
CA PHE A 227 -21.00 0.34 5.88
C PHE A 227 -20.82 1.07 7.21
N PRO A 228 -20.08 0.52 8.18
CA PRO A 228 -19.62 1.29 9.31
C PRO A 228 -18.56 2.30 8.83
N SER A 229 -19.03 3.43 8.30
CA SER A 229 -18.66 4.70 8.91
C SER A 229 -19.08 4.62 10.37
N SER A 230 -18.22 4.02 11.22
CA SER A 230 -18.42 3.90 12.66
C SER A 230 -18.85 5.27 13.19
N GLU A 231 -20.06 5.34 13.77
CA GLU A 231 -20.95 6.50 13.59
C GLU A 231 -20.22 7.84 13.52
N ILE A 232 -20.22 8.48 12.34
CA ILE A 232 -19.68 9.84 12.17
C ILE A 232 -20.70 10.81 12.78
N ASN A 233 -20.76 10.78 14.11
CA ASN A 233 -21.59 11.59 14.98
C ASN A 233 -21.07 13.04 15.04
N LYS A 234 -20.94 13.68 13.87
CA LYS A 234 -20.89 15.15 13.75
C LYS A 234 -22.28 15.78 13.98
N GLU A 235 -23.36 14.98 13.88
CA GLU A 235 -24.75 15.42 14.16
C GLU A 235 -25.46 14.59 15.25
N GLY A 236 -24.96 13.39 15.59
CA GLY A 236 -25.46 12.58 16.70
C GLY A 236 -24.79 12.91 18.03
N LYS A 237 -25.49 12.71 19.16
CA LYS A 237 -24.89 12.91 20.49
C LYS A 237 -24.06 11.70 20.88
N ILE A 238 -22.74 11.86 20.85
CA ILE A 238 -21.76 10.92 21.41
C ILE A 238 -22.20 10.51 22.83
N ALA A 239 -22.41 9.22 23.07
CA ALA A 239 -22.91 8.74 24.34
C ALA A 239 -21.86 8.94 25.45
N VAL A 240 -22.30 9.35 26.63
CA VAL A 240 -21.45 9.55 27.81
C VAL A 240 -21.99 8.71 28.95
N GLY A 241 -21.11 7.87 29.49
CA GLY A 241 -21.40 7.00 30.62
C GLY A 241 -21.27 7.67 31.98
N THR A 242 -21.07 6.83 33.00
CA THR A 242 -20.82 7.30 34.36
C THR A 242 -19.60 8.22 34.43
N SER A 243 -19.75 9.35 35.11
CA SER A 243 -18.64 10.27 35.33
C SER A 243 -17.74 9.76 36.47
N ILE A 244 -16.47 9.49 36.18
CA ILE A 244 -15.45 9.27 37.19
C ILE A 244 -14.64 10.55 37.31
N LYS A 245 -14.63 11.18 38.49
CA LYS A 245 -13.86 12.40 38.73
C LYS A 245 -12.43 12.23 38.23
N ASN A 246 -12.00 13.11 37.31
CA ASN A 246 -10.62 13.17 36.80
C ASN A 246 -10.13 11.83 36.21
N CYS A 247 -11.04 11.01 35.65
CA CYS A 247 -10.79 9.65 35.15
C CYS A 247 -10.05 8.70 36.12
N GLY A 248 -10.07 8.98 37.43
CA GLY A 248 -9.37 8.18 38.45
C GLY A 248 -7.97 8.69 38.82
N LEU A 249 -7.44 9.72 38.13
CA LEU A 249 -6.23 10.41 38.56
C LEU A 249 -6.50 11.18 39.87
N ILE A 250 -5.56 11.09 40.82
CA ILE A 250 -5.69 11.72 42.14
C ILE A 250 -5.49 13.25 42.07
N GLU A 251 -4.56 13.70 41.23
CA GLU A 251 -4.24 15.12 41.03
C GLU A 251 -4.90 15.68 39.76
N MET A 252 -5.49 16.87 39.86
CA MET A 252 -6.17 17.54 38.75
C MET A 252 -5.17 17.92 37.65
N CYS A 253 -5.52 17.67 36.40
CA CYS A 253 -4.77 18.14 35.23
C CYS A 253 -4.70 19.68 35.17
N LYS A 254 -3.62 20.23 34.59
CA LYS A 254 -3.47 21.69 34.38
C LYS A 254 -4.45 22.21 33.32
N GLU A 255 -4.51 23.54 33.18
CA GLU A 255 -5.43 24.23 32.26
C GLU A 255 -5.31 23.78 30.79
N ASN A 256 -4.13 23.35 30.33
CA ASN A 256 -3.90 22.81 28.97
C ASN A 256 -3.89 21.26 28.90
N GLU A 257 -4.15 20.56 30.02
CA GLU A 257 -4.10 19.09 30.13
C GLU A 257 -5.51 18.54 30.40
N PHE A 258 -5.78 17.27 30.10
CA PHE A 258 -7.05 16.62 30.47
C PHE A 258 -6.83 15.17 30.90
N ALA A 259 -7.73 14.68 31.75
CA ALA A 259 -7.61 13.34 32.30
C ALA A 259 -8.04 12.29 31.27
N VAL A 260 -7.24 11.23 31.13
CA VAL A 260 -7.54 10.07 30.29
C VAL A 260 -7.31 8.80 31.10
N HIS A 261 -8.22 7.84 30.99
CA HIS A 261 -8.02 6.47 31.46
C HIS A 261 -8.42 5.49 30.37
N VAL A 262 -7.51 4.58 30.03
CA VAL A 262 -7.68 3.56 28.99
C VAL A 262 -7.58 2.18 29.64
N TYR A 263 -8.53 1.31 29.32
CA TYR A 263 -8.62 -0.04 29.84
C TYR A 263 -8.90 -1.02 28.71
N THR A 264 -7.97 -1.95 28.47
CA THR A 264 -7.98 -2.94 27.38
C THR A 264 -8.93 -4.12 27.58
N GLY A 265 -9.67 -4.16 28.69
CA GLY A 265 -10.30 -5.39 29.15
C GLY A 265 -9.29 -6.35 29.81
N LYS A 266 -9.84 -7.36 30.49
CA LYS A 266 -9.07 -8.44 31.14
C LYS A 266 -9.24 -9.78 30.44
N ASP A 267 -10.44 -10.05 29.97
CA ASP A 267 -10.89 -11.24 29.26
C ASP A 267 -12.12 -10.88 28.42
N LYS A 268 -12.55 -11.76 27.53
CA LYS A 268 -13.61 -11.51 26.53
C LYS A 268 -14.97 -11.03 27.06
N ASP A 269 -15.23 -11.12 28.37
CA ASP A 269 -16.51 -10.70 28.97
C ASP A 269 -16.42 -9.30 29.63
N ASP A 270 -15.21 -8.76 29.79
CA ASP A 270 -14.90 -7.46 30.39
C ASP A 270 -14.41 -6.44 29.35
N GLU A 271 -15.36 -5.92 28.57
CA GLU A 271 -15.20 -4.98 27.44
C GLU A 271 -14.33 -3.72 27.74
N PRO A 272 -13.72 -3.12 26.68
CA PRO A 272 -12.77 -2.04 26.82
C PRO A 272 -13.44 -0.75 27.27
N LYS A 273 -12.65 0.13 27.91
CA LYS A 273 -13.16 1.37 28.48
C LYS A 273 -12.21 2.53 28.21
N ILE A 274 -12.71 3.63 27.66
CA ILE A 274 -11.98 4.89 27.52
C ILE A 274 -12.74 5.98 28.25
N CYS A 275 -12.07 6.63 29.20
CA CYS A 275 -12.53 7.84 29.87
C CYS A 275 -11.74 9.05 29.36
N VAL A 276 -12.45 10.15 29.09
CA VAL A 276 -11.89 11.45 28.69
C VAL A 276 -12.52 12.53 29.57
N ASP A 277 -11.70 13.40 30.17
CA ASP A 277 -12.06 14.51 31.05
C ASP A 277 -13.17 14.15 32.08
N GLY A 278 -12.95 13.02 32.74
CA GLY A 278 -13.83 12.50 33.80
C GLY A 278 -15.13 11.84 33.33
N LYS A 279 -15.29 11.53 32.05
CA LYS A 279 -16.48 10.89 31.45
C LYS A 279 -16.08 9.61 30.72
N TYR A 280 -16.76 8.49 30.96
CA TYR A 280 -16.62 7.34 30.06
C TYR A 280 -17.24 7.64 28.70
N VAL A 281 -16.41 7.53 27.66
CA VAL A 281 -16.76 7.73 26.25
C VAL A 281 -16.89 6.37 25.55
N MET A 282 -16.12 5.38 25.98
CA MET A 282 -16.31 3.98 25.59
C MET A 282 -16.37 3.12 26.85
N ALA A 283 -17.33 2.20 26.88
CA ALA A 283 -17.53 1.16 27.88
C ALA A 283 -18.64 0.22 27.38
N LYS A 284 -18.89 -0.90 28.08
CA LYS A 284 -19.97 -1.84 27.77
C LYS A 284 -21.32 -1.14 27.54
N GLY A 285 -21.80 -1.19 26.30
CA GLY A 285 -23.04 -0.52 25.87
C GLY A 285 -22.93 1.00 25.63
N ILE A 286 -21.73 1.54 25.39
CA ILE A 286 -21.49 2.98 25.15
C ILE A 286 -20.57 3.15 23.94
N ASN A 287 -21.10 3.78 22.89
CA ASN A 287 -20.44 4.01 21.58
C ASN A 287 -19.76 2.73 21.04
N ASP A 288 -20.51 1.61 21.10
CA ASP A 288 -20.18 0.29 20.57
C ASP A 288 -18.82 -0.30 20.97
N ALA A 289 -18.32 0.05 22.16
CA ALA A 289 -17.06 -0.48 22.68
C ALA A 289 -17.06 -2.03 22.73
N GLY A 290 -16.16 -2.67 21.98
CA GLY A 290 -16.22 -4.10 21.68
C GLY A 290 -14.90 -4.67 21.16
N ARG A 291 -14.97 -5.88 20.57
CA ARG A 291 -13.79 -6.62 20.08
C ARG A 291 -13.06 -5.87 18.95
N GLY A 292 -11.74 -5.95 18.91
CA GLY A 292 -10.90 -5.28 17.93
C GLY A 292 -10.34 -3.95 18.44
N ILE A 293 -10.32 -2.94 17.57
CA ILE A 293 -9.77 -1.61 17.83
C ILE A 293 -10.90 -0.63 18.14
N ASN A 294 -10.74 0.14 19.22
CA ASN A 294 -11.72 1.08 19.74
C ASN A 294 -11.05 2.45 19.88
N ILE A 295 -11.61 3.49 19.28
CA ILE A 295 -10.98 4.81 19.15
C ILE A 295 -11.91 5.93 19.62
N VAL A 296 -11.34 6.84 20.40
CA VAL A 296 -11.92 8.14 20.75
C VAL A 296 -11.05 9.24 20.18
N VAL A 297 -11.65 10.23 19.52
CA VAL A 297 -10.95 11.40 18.97
C VAL A 297 -11.39 12.65 19.71
N VAL A 298 -10.41 13.41 20.20
CA VAL A 298 -10.60 14.61 21.02
C VAL A 298 -10.01 15.81 20.27
N SER A 299 -10.74 16.92 20.20
CA SER A 299 -10.22 18.16 19.64
C SER A 299 -9.18 18.80 20.56
N ASN A 300 -8.38 19.74 20.03
CA ASN A 300 -7.49 20.56 20.84
C ASN A 300 -8.24 21.41 21.91
N GLY A 301 -9.58 21.55 21.77
CA GLY A 301 -10.46 22.14 22.78
C GLY A 301 -10.90 21.18 23.91
N LYS A 302 -10.33 19.97 23.99
CA LYS A 302 -10.68 18.87 24.91
C LYS A 302 -12.07 18.27 24.72
N GLU A 303 -12.78 18.66 23.66
CA GLU A 303 -14.10 18.10 23.33
C GLU A 303 -13.92 16.78 22.57
N VAL A 304 -14.70 15.76 22.94
CA VAL A 304 -14.76 14.51 22.16
C VAL A 304 -15.56 14.79 20.89
N ILE A 305 -14.93 14.63 19.73
CA ILE A 305 -15.51 14.95 18.42
C ILE A 305 -15.82 13.72 17.58
N ARG A 306 -15.28 12.54 17.93
CA ARG A 306 -15.54 11.29 17.20
C ARG A 306 -15.30 10.06 18.07
N THR A 307 -15.99 8.98 17.74
CA THR A 307 -15.81 7.63 18.29
C THR A 307 -15.82 6.62 17.15
N GLY A 308 -15.11 5.50 17.28
CA GLY A 308 -15.14 4.43 16.29
C GLY A 308 -14.72 3.07 16.85
N HIS A 309 -15.55 2.06 16.61
CA HIS A 309 -15.27 0.66 16.91
C HIS A 309 -15.02 -0.12 15.60
N PHE A 310 -14.03 -1.00 15.62
CA PHE A 310 -13.56 -1.76 14.46
C PHE A 310 -13.24 -3.20 14.86
N ASP A 311 -14.15 -4.12 14.58
CA ASP A 311 -13.94 -5.56 14.82
C ASP A 311 -12.98 -6.16 13.78
N THR A 312 -11.68 -5.91 13.96
CA THR A 312 -10.59 -6.40 13.10
C THR A 312 -10.30 -7.91 13.23
N TRP A 313 -11.22 -8.67 13.85
CA TRP A 313 -11.27 -10.13 13.82
C TRP A 313 -12.38 -10.62 12.88
N GLN A 314 -13.52 -9.94 12.86
CA GLN A 314 -14.68 -10.31 12.06
C GLN A 314 -14.75 -9.60 10.69
N GLU A 315 -14.24 -8.37 10.62
CA GLU A 315 -14.09 -7.58 9.40
C GLU A 315 -12.61 -7.31 9.08
N ASP A 316 -12.35 -6.76 7.90
CA ASP A 316 -11.02 -6.24 7.55
C ASP A 316 -10.83 -4.79 8.01
N SER A 317 -9.58 -4.35 8.15
CA SER A 317 -9.30 -3.01 8.65
C SER A 317 -9.66 -1.86 7.71
N THR A 318 -10.25 -2.09 6.53
CA THR A 318 -10.56 -1.01 5.57
C THR A 318 -11.46 0.07 6.17
N ASN A 319 -12.38 -0.31 7.07
CA ASN A 319 -13.27 0.64 7.73
C ASN A 319 -12.50 1.53 8.74
N LEU A 320 -11.42 0.99 9.34
CA LEU A 320 -10.46 1.72 10.18
C LEU A 320 -9.51 2.58 9.34
N GLU A 321 -9.04 2.11 8.18
CA GLU A 321 -8.26 2.91 7.22
C GLU A 321 -9.04 4.17 6.83
N ILE A 322 -10.31 4.02 6.42
CA ILE A 322 -11.22 5.14 6.10
C ILE A 322 -11.45 6.05 7.31
N PHE A 323 -11.55 5.51 8.54
CA PHE A 323 -11.70 6.33 9.74
C PHE A 323 -10.48 7.24 9.94
N LEU A 324 -9.27 6.68 9.83
CA LEU A 324 -8.01 7.39 10.00
C LEU A 324 -7.73 8.39 8.87
N GLU A 325 -8.07 8.07 7.62
CA GLU A 325 -8.00 9.00 6.47
C GLU A 325 -8.90 10.24 6.63
N ASN A 326 -9.96 10.15 7.44
CA ASN A 326 -10.95 11.22 7.63
C ASN A 326 -10.88 11.87 9.03
N LEU A 327 -9.68 11.94 9.61
CA LEU A 327 -9.40 12.74 10.80
C LEU A 327 -9.21 14.22 10.42
N GLU A 328 -9.51 15.12 11.36
CA GLU A 328 -9.22 16.55 11.22
C GLU A 328 -7.80 16.85 11.73
N ASP A 329 -7.17 17.92 11.24
CA ASP A 329 -5.84 18.31 11.68
C ASP A 329 -5.84 18.73 13.18
N ASN A 330 -4.75 18.44 13.89
CA ASN A 330 -4.56 18.80 15.31
C ASN A 330 -5.57 18.16 16.30
N VAL A 331 -5.98 16.91 16.03
CA VAL A 331 -6.79 16.09 16.96
C VAL A 331 -5.94 15.11 17.75
N ILE A 332 -6.39 14.76 18.95
CA ILE A 332 -5.77 13.77 19.83
C ILE A 332 -6.55 12.46 19.70
N LEU A 333 -5.86 11.39 19.27
CA LEU A 333 -6.44 10.08 19.07
C LEU A 333 -6.09 9.14 20.22
N ILE A 334 -7.11 8.60 20.89
CA ILE A 334 -7.00 7.67 22.01
C ILE A 334 -7.54 6.32 21.55
N ALA A 335 -6.65 5.37 21.29
CA ALA A 335 -7.00 4.02 20.84
C ALA A 335 -6.83 2.98 21.96
N VAL A 336 -7.67 1.95 21.94
CA VAL A 336 -7.53 0.75 22.78
C VAL A 336 -7.90 -0.52 22.02
N THR A 337 -7.10 -1.56 22.24
CA THR A 337 -7.32 -2.91 21.72
C THR A 337 -8.05 -3.77 22.75
N PHE A 338 -8.98 -4.61 22.30
CA PHE A 338 -9.63 -5.65 23.12
C PHE A 338 -9.85 -6.89 22.25
N ASP A 339 -9.39 -8.06 22.70
CA ASP A 339 -9.65 -9.38 22.10
C ASP A 339 -9.33 -9.52 20.58
N GLU A 340 -8.25 -10.23 20.25
CA GLU A 340 -7.77 -10.47 18.86
C GLU A 340 -7.70 -9.24 17.90
N ALA A 341 -7.38 -8.06 18.43
CA ALA A 341 -7.32 -6.77 17.71
C ALA A 341 -6.17 -6.61 16.67
N SER A 342 -5.68 -7.70 16.08
CA SER A 342 -4.57 -7.72 15.12
C SER A 342 -4.79 -8.59 13.88
N THR A 343 -5.78 -9.48 13.91
CA THR A 343 -5.92 -10.62 13.00
C THR A 343 -6.09 -10.21 11.54
N ASN A 344 -7.06 -9.35 11.22
CA ASN A 344 -7.32 -8.87 9.85
C ASN A 344 -6.80 -7.44 9.57
N LEU A 345 -5.82 -6.94 10.34
CA LEU A 345 -5.20 -5.66 9.99
C LEU A 345 -4.39 -5.78 8.70
N ARG A 346 -4.73 -4.95 7.71
CA ARG A 346 -3.92 -4.68 6.52
C ARG A 346 -2.60 -4.01 6.90
N ASN A 347 -1.56 -4.21 6.08
CA ASN A 347 -0.23 -3.64 6.30
C ASN A 347 -0.23 -2.10 6.24
N PHE A 348 -1.11 -1.50 5.42
CA PHE A 348 -1.31 -0.05 5.38
C PHE A 348 -1.82 0.48 6.73
N THR A 349 -2.91 -0.07 7.29
CA THR A 349 -3.36 0.26 8.66
C THR A 349 -2.26 0.15 9.71
N ARG A 350 -1.47 -0.94 9.68
CA ARG A 350 -0.36 -1.14 10.62
C ARG A 350 0.67 -0.01 10.51
N THR A 351 1.00 0.40 9.29
CA THR A 351 1.93 1.50 9.00
C THR A 351 1.38 2.85 9.46
N VAL A 352 0.10 3.14 9.19
CA VAL A 352 -0.55 4.39 9.65
C VAL A 352 -0.57 4.47 11.18
N LEU A 353 -0.96 3.39 11.87
CA LEU A 353 -0.96 3.33 13.34
C LEU A 353 0.46 3.44 13.94
N GLN A 354 1.47 2.88 13.27
CA GLN A 354 2.88 3.03 13.68
C GLN A 354 3.43 4.45 13.42
N GLY A 355 3.00 5.12 12.34
CA GLY A 355 3.36 6.51 12.06
C GLY A 355 2.83 7.48 13.12
N ILE A 356 1.56 7.30 13.52
CA ILE A 356 0.92 8.07 14.60
C ILE A 356 1.67 7.90 15.93
N GLY A 357 2.20 6.71 16.22
CA GLY A 357 2.93 6.42 17.47
C GLY A 357 4.38 6.92 17.53
N ASN A 358 4.97 7.37 16.41
CA ASN A 358 6.41 7.64 16.29
C ASN A 358 6.77 9.12 16.06
N GLN A 359 5.85 10.06 16.32
CA GLN A 359 6.09 11.51 16.23
C GLN A 359 6.57 12.09 17.57
N PRO A 360 7.87 12.41 17.77
CA PRO A 360 8.36 13.04 18.99
C PRO A 360 8.08 14.54 18.98
N HIS A 361 6.83 14.94 19.21
CA HIS A 361 6.52 16.34 19.49
C HIS A 361 7.24 16.79 20.77
N GLU A 362 8.01 17.87 20.72
CA GLU A 362 8.84 18.36 21.84
C GLU A 362 8.04 18.73 23.11
N ASN A 363 6.73 18.94 22.97
CA ASN A 363 5.80 19.23 24.07
C ASN A 363 4.98 18.01 24.54
N SER A 364 5.38 16.77 24.21
CA SER A 364 4.74 15.53 24.69
C SER A 364 4.99 15.28 26.19
N HIS A 365 4.25 15.98 27.04
CA HIS A 365 4.31 15.82 28.49
C HIS A 365 3.80 14.43 28.93
N LYS A 366 4.45 13.86 29.97
CA LYS A 366 4.17 12.51 30.46
C LYS A 366 2.69 12.30 30.83
N VAL A 367 2.15 11.16 30.41
CA VAL A 367 1.03 10.51 31.11
C VAL A 367 1.59 9.78 32.33
N GLU A 368 1.50 10.37 33.53
CA GLU A 368 1.85 9.66 34.76
C GLU A 368 0.68 8.81 35.27
N LEU A 369 0.79 7.49 35.07
CA LEU A 369 -0.14 6.50 35.61
C LEU A 369 -0.06 6.46 37.14
N VAL A 370 -0.97 7.15 37.81
CA VAL A 370 -1.13 7.12 39.28
C VAL A 370 -1.71 5.77 39.71
N HIS A 371 -0.82 4.79 39.81
CA HIS A 371 -1.16 3.40 40.13
C HIS A 371 -1.49 3.24 41.62
N ASN A 372 -2.78 3.27 41.97
CA ASN A 372 -3.20 3.04 43.36
C ASN A 372 -2.97 1.57 43.75
N GLN A 373 -2.51 1.34 44.98
CA GLN A 373 -1.61 0.22 45.25
C GLN A 373 -2.32 -1.12 45.46
N ASN A 374 -2.00 -2.12 44.61
CA ASN A 374 -1.48 -3.43 45.05
C ASN A 374 -1.10 -4.36 43.87
N HIS A 375 -0.07 -4.02 43.11
CA HIS A 375 1.02 -4.93 42.70
C HIS A 375 2.09 -4.12 41.93
N THR A 376 3.36 -4.25 42.31
CA THR A 376 4.39 -3.29 41.89
C THR A 376 4.97 -3.59 40.51
N ILE A 377 4.50 -2.89 39.48
CA ILE A 377 5.23 -2.73 38.20
C ILE A 377 5.49 -1.23 38.02
N LYS A 378 6.76 -0.85 37.84
CA LYS A 378 7.14 0.55 37.57
C LYS A 378 7.14 0.81 36.06
N PRO A 379 6.77 2.02 35.60
CA PRO A 379 7.02 2.42 34.23
C PRO A 379 8.53 2.51 33.98
N LEU A 380 8.99 1.86 32.91
CA LEU A 380 10.38 1.94 32.45
C LEU A 380 10.60 3.24 31.68
N LYS A 381 11.77 3.86 31.86
CA LYS A 381 12.23 4.97 31.01
C LYS A 381 12.73 4.43 29.67
N PRO A 382 12.89 5.27 28.62
CA PRO A 382 13.54 4.89 27.37
C PRO A 382 14.92 4.23 27.59
N ASP A 383 15.69 4.71 28.58
CA ASP A 383 16.99 4.16 28.97
C ASP A 383 16.92 2.78 29.67
N GLN A 384 15.72 2.19 29.84
CA GLN A 384 15.50 0.98 30.64
C GLN A 384 14.67 -0.10 29.96
N ILE A 385 14.52 -0.09 28.63
CA ILE A 385 14.46 -1.38 27.92
C ILE A 385 15.89 -1.91 27.91
N GLU A 386 16.29 -2.54 29.02
CA GLU A 386 17.52 -3.31 29.07
C GLU A 386 17.35 -4.47 28.07
N PRO A 387 18.10 -4.49 26.96
CA PRO A 387 17.82 -5.40 25.86
C PRO A 387 18.00 -6.84 26.35
N GLN A 388 17.14 -7.76 25.89
CA GLN A 388 17.09 -9.13 26.44
C GLN A 388 18.34 -9.93 26.09
N ARG A 389 19.38 -9.74 26.90
CA ARG A 389 20.66 -10.41 26.76
C ARG A 389 20.50 -11.89 26.94
N ILE A 390 20.73 -12.64 25.86
CA ILE A 390 20.68 -14.10 25.86
C ILE A 390 21.89 -14.61 26.64
N GLN A 391 21.77 -14.65 27.97
CA GLN A 391 22.67 -15.42 28.82
C GLN A 391 22.59 -16.87 28.36
N ARG A 392 23.72 -17.45 27.95
CA ARG A 392 23.83 -18.82 27.43
C ARG A 392 23.22 -19.80 28.45
N PRO A 393 22.12 -20.52 28.12
CA PRO A 393 21.63 -21.58 28.96
C PRO A 393 22.71 -22.64 29.22
N ALA A 394 22.83 -23.06 30.48
CA ALA A 394 23.86 -23.99 30.95
C ALA A 394 23.77 -25.39 30.29
N ALA A 395 22.59 -25.75 29.80
CA ALA A 395 22.35 -26.79 28.82
C ALA A 395 21.45 -26.20 27.71
N PRO A 396 21.53 -26.67 26.45
CA PRO A 396 20.65 -26.20 25.37
C PRO A 396 19.17 -26.40 25.68
N ASP A 397 18.33 -25.49 25.18
CA ASP A 397 16.88 -25.71 25.13
C ASP A 397 16.55 -26.94 24.26
N ALA A 398 15.45 -27.63 24.56
CA ALA A 398 15.05 -28.85 23.86
C ALA A 398 14.84 -28.60 22.36
N GLY A 399 15.55 -29.34 21.52
CA GLY A 399 15.62 -29.16 20.07
C GLY A 399 16.82 -28.32 19.60
N CYS A 400 17.52 -27.60 20.49
CA CYS A 400 18.70 -26.79 20.19
C CYS A 400 20.05 -27.50 20.42
N GLU A 401 20.03 -28.81 20.63
CA GLU A 401 21.23 -29.62 20.83
C GLU A 401 22.06 -29.70 19.53
N ILE A 402 23.38 -29.60 19.66
CA ILE A 402 24.36 -29.77 18.58
C ILE A 402 25.44 -30.76 19.01
N ASP A 403 26.05 -31.46 18.05
CA ASP A 403 27.07 -32.48 18.32
C ASP A 403 28.45 -31.87 18.70
N GLU A 404 28.69 -30.60 18.33
CA GLU A 404 29.94 -29.89 18.57
C GLU A 404 29.95 -29.15 19.93
N LYS A 405 31.09 -29.18 20.63
CA LYS A 405 31.32 -28.34 21.81
C LYS A 405 32.01 -27.03 21.43
N CYS A 406 31.26 -25.93 21.44
CA CYS A 406 31.81 -24.61 21.19
C CYS A 406 32.83 -24.17 22.25
N SER A 407 33.78 -23.35 21.82
CA SER A 407 34.63 -22.54 22.72
C SER A 407 33.81 -21.43 23.38
N ASP A 408 34.29 -20.87 24.49
CA ASP A 408 33.58 -19.82 25.24
C ASP A 408 33.32 -18.56 24.40
N ASP A 409 34.23 -18.23 23.48
CA ASP A 409 34.13 -17.11 22.54
C ASP A 409 33.44 -17.46 21.20
N ALA A 410 32.92 -18.68 21.05
CA ALA A 410 32.07 -19.09 19.93
C ALA A 410 30.63 -19.32 20.39
N ILE A 411 29.66 -18.97 19.54
CA ILE A 411 28.22 -19.09 19.81
C ILE A 411 27.67 -20.35 19.12
N PRO A 412 27.04 -21.27 19.87
CA PRO A 412 26.31 -22.39 19.27
C PRO A 412 25.05 -21.90 18.54
N TYR A 413 24.83 -22.41 17.34
CA TYR A 413 23.64 -22.15 16.53
C TYR A 413 23.08 -23.45 15.94
N LYS A 414 21.77 -23.44 15.65
CA LYS A 414 21.08 -24.50 14.90
C LYS A 414 19.90 -23.87 14.18
N VAL A 415 19.85 -24.03 12.86
CA VAL A 415 18.85 -23.41 11.98
C VAL A 415 18.35 -24.46 11.02
N VAL A 416 17.03 -24.68 11.04
CA VAL A 416 16.34 -25.68 10.22
C VAL A 416 15.19 -24.97 9.50
N SER A 417 15.11 -25.08 8.17
CA SER A 417 13.94 -24.63 7.43
C SER A 417 12.73 -25.54 7.68
N GLY A 418 11.57 -25.17 7.16
CA GLY A 418 10.48 -26.14 7.03
C GLY A 418 10.82 -27.26 6.04
N ASP A 419 10.04 -28.35 6.10
CA ASP A 419 10.01 -29.45 5.13
C ASP A 419 8.55 -29.67 4.74
N GLY A 420 8.18 -29.17 3.56
CA GLY A 420 6.78 -28.98 3.17
C GLY A 420 6.07 -27.90 3.98
N ILE A 421 4.77 -28.11 4.21
CA ILE A 421 3.87 -27.22 4.98
C ILE A 421 3.57 -27.73 6.41
N GLU A 422 4.03 -28.93 6.76
CA GLU A 422 3.67 -29.60 8.03
C GLU A 422 4.76 -29.47 9.10
N LYS A 423 6.02 -29.39 8.68
CA LYS A 423 7.18 -29.23 9.56
C LYS A 423 7.65 -27.78 9.48
N TYR A 424 7.56 -27.10 10.61
CA TYR A 424 7.81 -25.67 10.76
C TYR A 424 9.31 -25.45 11.04
N PRO A 425 9.88 -24.27 10.68
CA PRO A 425 11.26 -23.94 10.98
C PRO A 425 11.65 -24.04 12.47
N ILE A 426 12.95 -24.19 12.70
CA ILE A 426 13.59 -24.14 14.01
C ILE A 426 14.74 -23.14 13.94
N ILE A 427 14.74 -22.13 14.81
CA ILE A 427 15.88 -21.21 15.00
C ILE A 427 16.33 -21.27 16.46
N CYS A 428 17.59 -21.66 16.66
CA CYS A 428 18.29 -21.68 17.93
C CYS A 428 19.58 -20.85 17.84
N PHE A 429 19.83 -20.03 18.86
CA PHE A 429 21.05 -19.22 18.95
C PHE A 429 21.50 -19.09 20.40
N ASN A 430 22.80 -19.22 20.64
CA ASN A 430 23.43 -19.21 21.97
C ASN A 430 22.74 -20.15 22.97
N ASN A 431 22.51 -21.41 22.57
CA ASN A 431 21.78 -22.46 23.30
C ASN A 431 20.27 -22.23 23.53
N LYS A 432 19.70 -21.08 23.14
CA LYS A 432 18.28 -20.74 23.36
C LYS A 432 17.42 -21.04 22.12
N LEU A 433 16.21 -21.55 22.31
CA LEU A 433 15.18 -21.72 21.29
C LEU A 433 14.42 -20.40 21.07
N LEU A 434 14.44 -19.89 19.83
CA LEU A 434 13.95 -18.54 19.52
C LEU A 434 12.79 -18.51 18.52
N LEU A 435 12.71 -19.51 17.63
CA LEU A 435 11.58 -19.70 16.72
C LEU A 435 11.30 -21.20 16.56
N HIS A 436 10.12 -21.64 17.01
CA HIS A 436 9.56 -22.97 16.78
C HIS A 436 8.08 -22.98 17.22
N LYS A 437 7.22 -23.75 16.55
CA LYS A 437 5.74 -23.73 16.68
C LYS A 437 5.18 -24.04 18.09
N ASN A 438 6.01 -24.50 19.02
CA ASN A 438 5.60 -24.79 20.39
C ASN A 438 5.83 -23.60 21.36
N LEU A 439 6.49 -22.53 20.91
CA LEU A 439 6.63 -21.29 21.68
C LEU A 439 5.33 -20.49 21.58
N LYS A 440 4.79 -20.02 22.72
CA LYS A 440 3.48 -19.35 22.78
C LYS A 440 3.33 -18.15 21.84
N ASP A 441 4.41 -17.38 21.69
CA ASP A 441 4.39 -16.07 21.03
C ASP A 441 5.10 -16.11 19.66
N ALA A 442 5.46 -17.30 19.16
CA ALA A 442 6.20 -17.43 17.91
C ALA A 442 5.29 -17.27 16.68
N LYS A 443 5.37 -16.10 16.06
CA LYS A 443 4.95 -15.87 14.67
C LYS A 443 5.77 -16.77 13.75
N ILE A 444 5.13 -17.72 13.08
CA ILE A 444 5.75 -18.61 12.08
C ILE A 444 4.75 -18.82 10.94
N GLY A 445 5.22 -18.71 9.70
CA GLY A 445 4.37 -18.83 8.51
C GLY A 445 5.16 -18.94 7.21
N ARG A 446 4.45 -19.00 6.08
CA ARG A 446 5.05 -19.04 4.74
C ARG A 446 6.03 -17.89 4.55
N GLY A 447 7.06 -18.13 3.74
CA GLY A 447 8.06 -17.13 3.38
C GLY A 447 9.31 -17.20 4.25
N VAL A 448 9.79 -16.02 4.64
CA VAL A 448 10.99 -15.84 5.45
C VAL A 448 10.61 -15.76 6.92
N ASN A 449 11.17 -16.67 7.72
CA ASN A 449 11.08 -16.64 9.18
C ASN A 449 12.46 -16.18 9.69
N LEU A 450 12.51 -15.04 10.40
CA LEU A 450 13.78 -14.35 10.68
C LEU A 450 13.86 -13.87 12.13
N VAL A 451 15.03 -14.09 12.74
CA VAL A 451 15.43 -13.48 14.02
C VAL A 451 16.65 -12.59 13.77
N ALA A 452 16.63 -11.36 14.27
CA ALA A 452 17.77 -10.45 14.19
C ALA A 452 18.30 -10.11 15.59
N PHE A 453 19.61 -9.85 15.67
CA PHE A 453 20.35 -9.61 16.91
C PHE A 453 21.29 -8.42 16.78
N ASP A 454 21.57 -7.75 17.90
CA ASP A 454 22.66 -6.78 17.94
C ASP A 454 24.01 -7.45 17.64
N GLY A 455 24.77 -6.85 16.72
CA GLY A 455 26.09 -7.36 16.30
C GLY A 455 27.19 -7.36 17.36
N LYS A 456 26.97 -6.77 18.54
CA LYS A 456 27.95 -6.65 19.64
C LYS A 456 27.48 -7.29 20.94
N THR A 457 26.21 -7.13 21.30
CA THR A 457 25.67 -7.65 22.58
C THR A 457 24.99 -9.01 22.45
N TYR A 458 24.57 -9.39 21.23
CA TYR A 458 23.78 -10.59 20.89
C TYR A 458 22.35 -10.60 21.45
N ASP A 459 21.81 -9.44 21.80
CA ASP A 459 20.43 -9.29 22.25
C ASP A 459 19.47 -9.36 21.06
N VAL A 460 18.28 -9.95 21.22
CA VAL A 460 17.27 -10.03 20.15
C VAL A 460 16.72 -8.63 19.84
N LYS A 461 16.79 -8.21 18.57
CA LYS A 461 16.17 -6.98 18.08
C LYS A 461 14.75 -7.21 17.56
N LEU A 462 14.51 -8.32 16.86
CA LEU A 462 13.18 -8.73 16.39
C LEU A 462 13.13 -10.23 16.06
N THR A 463 11.93 -10.80 16.13
CA THR A 463 11.57 -12.13 15.62
C THR A 463 10.29 -11.96 14.79
N GLU A 464 10.38 -12.11 13.48
CA GLU A 464 9.25 -11.85 12.56
C GLU A 464 9.14 -12.90 11.45
N THR A 465 7.92 -13.03 10.94
CA THR A 465 7.60 -13.77 9.70
C THR A 465 7.25 -12.77 8.61
N PHE A 466 7.81 -12.97 7.43
CA PHE A 466 7.53 -12.20 6.24
C PHE A 466 6.98 -13.14 5.15
N ASP A 467 5.72 -12.97 4.76
CA ASP A 467 5.12 -13.76 3.68
C ASP A 467 5.59 -13.26 2.31
N THR A 468 6.88 -13.49 2.02
CA THR A 468 7.59 -13.08 0.80
C THR A 468 7.14 -13.83 -0.46
N TYR A 469 6.09 -14.66 -0.35
CA TYR A 469 5.31 -15.17 -1.48
C TYR A 469 4.24 -14.17 -1.92
N LEU A 470 3.67 -13.38 -0.99
CA LEU A 470 2.70 -12.31 -1.28
C LEU A 470 3.38 -10.94 -1.43
N GLU A 471 4.20 -10.52 -0.47
CA GLU A 471 4.76 -9.17 -0.43
C GLU A 471 6.16 -9.13 0.19
N GLU A 472 7.12 -8.44 -0.45
CA GLU A 472 8.49 -8.29 0.05
C GLU A 472 8.79 -6.94 0.74
N THR A 473 7.88 -5.95 0.65
CA THR A 473 8.14 -4.55 1.04
C THR A 473 8.67 -4.41 2.46
N PHE A 474 7.97 -5.03 3.43
CA PHE A 474 8.35 -4.97 4.86
C PHE A 474 9.62 -5.79 5.17
N PHE A 475 9.92 -6.81 4.38
CA PHE A 475 11.15 -7.60 4.50
C PHE A 475 12.37 -6.77 4.06
N LEU A 476 12.31 -6.19 2.86
CA LEU A 476 13.38 -5.32 2.37
C LEU A 476 13.58 -4.10 3.27
N ARG A 477 12.50 -3.47 3.73
CA ARG A 477 12.54 -2.34 4.67
C ARG A 477 13.23 -2.72 5.98
N THR A 478 12.91 -3.89 6.54
CA THR A 478 13.56 -4.40 7.76
C THR A 478 15.07 -4.56 7.57
N LEU A 479 15.49 -5.16 6.45
CA LEU A 479 16.90 -5.40 6.16
C LEU A 479 17.69 -4.13 5.79
N LYS A 480 17.05 -3.14 5.16
CA LYS A 480 17.65 -1.82 4.87
C LYS A 480 17.77 -0.95 6.13
N LEU A 481 16.66 -0.76 6.86
CA LEU A 481 16.50 0.33 7.84
C LEU A 481 16.58 -0.10 9.31
N ASN A 482 15.90 -1.20 9.66
CA ASN A 482 15.63 -1.53 11.07
C ASN A 482 16.84 -2.19 11.77
N LEU A 483 17.93 -2.42 11.04
CA LEU A 483 19.14 -3.12 11.50
C LEU A 483 20.38 -2.27 11.20
N ASN A 484 21.32 -2.27 12.15
CA ASN A 484 22.58 -1.54 12.08
C ASN A 484 23.67 -2.35 11.36
N ASP A 485 24.70 -1.69 10.85
CA ASP A 485 25.85 -2.40 10.26
C ASP A 485 26.53 -3.30 11.31
N GLY A 486 26.76 -4.55 10.94
CA GLY A 486 27.24 -5.62 11.81
C GLY A 486 26.13 -6.40 12.54
N ASP A 487 24.87 -5.97 12.54
CA ASP A 487 23.77 -6.74 13.13
C ASP A 487 23.60 -8.10 12.43
N ILE A 488 23.31 -9.12 13.23
CA ILE A 488 23.20 -10.51 12.79
C ILE A 488 21.75 -10.80 12.40
N ILE A 489 21.53 -11.46 11.27
CA ILE A 489 20.26 -12.11 10.96
C ILE A 489 20.43 -13.63 10.92
N ILE A 490 19.41 -14.34 11.39
CA ILE A 490 19.22 -15.77 11.14
C ILE A 490 17.89 -15.94 10.43
N LEU A 491 17.93 -16.56 9.25
CA LEU A 491 16.81 -16.73 8.33
C LEU A 491 16.55 -18.21 8.07
N ALA A 492 15.28 -18.60 8.04
CA ALA A 492 14.81 -19.92 7.64
C ALA A 492 13.55 -19.84 6.75
N SER A 493 13.53 -20.60 5.65
CA SER A 493 12.39 -20.66 4.72
C SER A 493 11.25 -21.57 5.21
N PHE A 494 10.00 -21.29 4.82
CA PHE A 494 8.86 -22.20 5.02
C PHE A 494 7.83 -22.10 3.87
N ASP A 495 7.26 -23.24 3.44
CA ASP A 495 6.46 -23.42 2.20
C ASP A 495 7.17 -22.89 0.95
N GLU A 496 7.09 -21.59 0.72
CA GLU A 496 7.61 -20.88 -0.43
C GLU A 496 8.10 -19.50 0.04
N MET A 497 9.30 -19.07 -0.37
CA MET A 497 9.86 -17.76 -0.03
C MET A 497 10.32 -16.91 -1.22
N THR A 498 10.39 -17.46 -2.43
CA THR A 498 11.08 -16.87 -3.59
C THR A 498 10.18 -16.15 -4.58
N TYR A 499 8.86 -16.41 -4.58
CA TYR A 499 7.93 -15.97 -5.62
C TYR A 499 7.69 -14.45 -5.61
N GLY A 500 7.52 -13.87 -4.41
CA GLY A 500 7.35 -12.43 -4.23
C GLY A 500 8.66 -11.66 -4.18
N LEU A 501 9.79 -12.29 -3.81
CA LEU A 501 11.11 -11.63 -3.77
C LEU A 501 11.54 -11.09 -5.13
N LYS A 502 12.11 -9.89 -5.13
CA LYS A 502 12.67 -9.18 -6.29
C LYS A 502 14.18 -8.99 -6.11
N GLU A 503 14.84 -8.54 -7.18
CA GLU A 503 16.30 -8.33 -7.19
C GLU A 503 16.79 -7.40 -6.06
N ALA A 504 15.96 -6.47 -5.58
CA ALA A 504 16.28 -5.65 -4.41
C ALA A 504 16.45 -6.49 -3.12
N SER A 505 15.50 -7.37 -2.81
CA SER A 505 15.58 -8.28 -1.66
C SER A 505 16.63 -9.37 -1.81
N LEU A 506 16.93 -9.80 -3.05
CA LEU A 506 18.05 -10.71 -3.30
C LEU A 506 19.40 -9.99 -3.11
N SER A 507 19.53 -8.76 -3.61
CA SER A 507 20.77 -7.98 -3.55
C SER A 507 21.09 -7.45 -2.15
N ILE A 508 20.09 -7.10 -1.33
CA ILE A 508 20.33 -6.79 0.10
C ILE A 508 20.89 -8.01 0.83
N LEU A 509 20.39 -9.22 0.56
CA LEU A 509 20.87 -10.44 1.21
C LEU A 509 22.31 -10.82 0.78
N GLU A 510 22.74 -10.44 -0.43
CA GLU A 510 24.16 -10.47 -0.81
C GLU A 510 25.02 -9.53 0.07
N LYS A 511 24.47 -8.38 0.51
CA LYS A 511 25.10 -7.46 1.49
C LYS A 511 24.98 -7.93 2.95
N TYR A 512 24.22 -8.99 3.22
CA TYR A 512 24.28 -9.75 4.47
C TYR A 512 25.26 -10.93 4.39
N GLY A 513 25.99 -11.06 3.28
CA GLY A 513 27.04 -12.05 3.05
C GLY A 513 26.62 -13.30 2.29
N SER A 514 25.35 -13.42 1.86
CA SER A 514 24.87 -14.56 1.08
C SER A 514 25.51 -14.59 -0.31
N GLN A 515 25.90 -15.78 -0.76
CA GLN A 515 26.24 -16.10 -2.15
C GLN A 515 25.19 -16.98 -2.84
N LEU A 516 24.40 -17.75 -2.06
CA LEU A 516 23.42 -18.71 -2.56
C LEU A 516 22.04 -18.10 -2.89
N ILE A 517 21.67 -16.95 -2.30
CA ILE A 517 20.30 -16.41 -2.38
C ILE A 517 19.75 -16.31 -3.82
N LYS A 518 20.60 -15.95 -4.80
CA LYS A 518 20.22 -15.80 -6.22
C LYS A 518 20.14 -17.10 -7.03
N ILE A 519 20.35 -18.28 -6.43
CA ILE A 519 20.19 -19.59 -7.11
C ILE A 519 19.05 -20.46 -6.55
N ILE A 520 18.38 -20.00 -5.49
CA ILE A 520 17.22 -20.66 -4.87
C ILE A 520 16.02 -20.54 -5.81
N LYS A 521 15.22 -21.60 -5.91
CA LYS A 521 14.02 -21.67 -6.76
C LYS A 521 12.76 -21.85 -5.92
N PHE A 522 11.61 -21.71 -6.58
CA PHE A 522 10.28 -21.93 -6.03
C PHE A 522 10.18 -23.23 -5.20
N ARG A 523 9.89 -23.10 -3.90
CA ARG A 523 9.83 -24.21 -2.91
C ARG A 523 11.11 -25.03 -2.70
N ASP A 524 12.26 -24.46 -3.04
CA ASP A 524 13.52 -24.90 -2.46
C ASP A 524 13.59 -24.51 -0.98
N SER A 525 14.42 -25.20 -0.21
CA SER A 525 14.64 -24.91 1.22
C SER A 525 15.96 -24.18 1.43
N PHE A 526 15.96 -23.18 2.32
CA PHE A 526 17.10 -22.32 2.57
C PHE A 526 17.19 -21.88 4.03
N VAL A 527 18.41 -21.83 4.55
CA VAL A 527 18.76 -21.24 5.85
C VAL A 527 20.06 -20.45 5.72
N MET A 528 20.13 -19.30 6.40
CA MET A 528 21.38 -18.53 6.49
C MET A 528 21.54 -17.82 7.84
N ILE A 529 22.80 -17.62 8.23
CA ILE A 529 23.25 -16.68 9.25
C ILE A 529 24.15 -15.66 8.54
N GLY A 530 23.75 -14.39 8.55
CA GLY A 530 24.45 -13.29 7.88
C GLY A 530 24.59 -12.07 8.79
N GLN A 531 25.34 -11.06 8.35
CA GLN A 531 25.48 -9.78 9.06
C GLN A 531 25.40 -8.60 8.11
N LYS A 532 24.72 -7.51 8.51
CA LYS A 532 24.60 -6.32 7.65
C LYS A 532 25.99 -5.75 7.33
N GLY A 533 26.33 -5.63 6.05
CA GLY A 533 27.63 -5.17 5.59
C GLY A 533 28.69 -6.27 5.42
N LEU A 534 28.35 -7.53 5.65
CA LEU A 534 29.24 -8.67 5.46
C LEU A 534 29.47 -8.96 3.96
N ALA A 535 30.72 -9.24 3.59
CA ALA A 535 31.08 -9.55 2.20
C ALA A 535 30.39 -10.83 1.69
N ARG A 536 29.91 -10.81 0.44
CA ARG A 536 29.30 -11.96 -0.25
C ARG A 536 30.19 -13.21 -0.16
N GLY A 537 29.60 -14.35 0.18
CA GLY A 537 30.30 -15.61 0.39
C GLY A 537 30.92 -15.76 1.78
N LYS A 538 30.40 -15.03 2.78
CA LYS A 538 30.79 -15.14 4.20
C LYS A 538 29.64 -15.42 5.17
N ALA A 539 28.39 -15.41 4.70
CA ALA A 539 27.28 -15.96 5.47
C ALA A 539 27.47 -17.47 5.69
N ILE A 540 27.01 -17.98 6.84
CA ILE A 540 26.89 -19.42 7.07
C ILE A 540 25.52 -19.83 6.52
N GLU A 541 25.48 -20.48 5.37
CA GLU A 541 24.23 -20.76 4.66
C GLU A 541 24.22 -22.14 4.00
N THR A 542 23.02 -22.71 3.83
CA THR A 542 22.84 -23.88 2.97
C THR A 542 21.48 -23.87 2.28
N HIS A 543 21.45 -24.50 1.12
CA HIS A 543 20.31 -24.63 0.23
C HIS A 543 20.04 -26.11 -0.03
N GLN A 544 18.77 -26.48 -0.14
CA GLN A 544 18.34 -27.80 -0.58
C GLN A 544 17.37 -27.60 -1.75
N PRO A 545 17.74 -27.99 -2.99
CA PRO A 545 16.86 -27.89 -4.14
C PRO A 545 15.74 -28.92 -4.05
N LYS A 546 14.54 -28.56 -4.50
CA LYS A 546 13.47 -29.55 -4.65
C LYS A 546 13.77 -30.46 -5.85
N SER A 547 13.80 -31.76 -5.56
CA SER A 547 13.92 -32.82 -6.56
C SER A 547 12.53 -33.11 -7.15
N ASN A 548 12.18 -34.37 -7.41
CA ASN A 548 10.88 -34.82 -7.92
C ASN A 548 9.72 -34.71 -6.90
N ARG A 549 9.78 -33.74 -5.98
CA ARG A 549 8.73 -33.43 -4.98
C ARG A 549 8.21 -32.01 -5.19
N ASP A 550 7.02 -31.73 -4.67
CA ASP A 550 6.46 -30.38 -4.63
C ASP A 550 7.28 -29.41 -3.76
N PHE A 551 8.04 -29.95 -2.79
CA PHE A 551 8.86 -29.22 -1.83
C PHE A 551 10.23 -29.86 -1.62
N ALA A 552 11.27 -29.05 -1.42
CA ALA A 552 12.56 -29.52 -0.93
C ALA A 552 12.47 -30.13 0.48
N THR A 553 13.46 -30.95 0.84
CA THR A 553 13.71 -31.36 2.22
C THR A 553 14.35 -30.23 3.01
N ALA A 554 14.12 -30.16 4.31
CA ALA A 554 14.64 -29.08 5.14
C ALA A 554 16.14 -28.85 4.97
N ALA A 555 16.51 -27.58 4.74
CA ALA A 555 17.87 -27.10 4.84
C ALA A 555 18.25 -26.96 6.32
N HIS A 556 19.43 -27.44 6.69
CA HIS A 556 19.88 -27.50 8.09
C HIS A 556 21.34 -27.07 8.19
N ILE A 557 21.61 -26.12 9.08
CA ILE A 557 22.96 -25.75 9.54
C ILE A 557 23.02 -25.80 11.06
N SER A 558 24.11 -26.32 11.60
CA SER A 558 24.41 -26.34 13.03
C SER A 558 25.92 -26.21 13.24
N GLY A 559 26.34 -25.85 14.45
CA GLY A 559 27.75 -25.72 14.83
C GLY A 559 28.04 -24.46 15.64
N CYS A 560 29.29 -24.02 15.60
CA CYS A 560 29.82 -22.93 16.41
C CYS A 560 30.33 -21.75 15.55
N ALA A 561 29.78 -20.54 15.75
CA ALA A 561 30.18 -19.33 15.01
C ALA A 561 30.89 -18.31 15.92
N LYS A 562 31.93 -17.65 15.40
CA LYS A 562 32.53 -16.46 16.04
C LYS A 562 32.09 -15.23 15.25
N PHE A 563 31.66 -14.18 15.95
CA PHE A 563 31.16 -12.96 15.32
C PHE A 563 32.14 -11.79 15.54
N PRO A 564 32.31 -10.89 14.54
CA PRO A 564 31.69 -10.96 13.21
C PRO A 564 32.28 -12.08 12.34
N LEU A 565 31.46 -12.64 11.44
CA LEU A 565 31.81 -13.74 10.52
C LEU A 565 32.90 -13.36 9.50
N GLY A 566 33.22 -12.07 9.40
CA GLY A 566 34.24 -11.51 8.52
C GLY A 566 34.32 -10.00 8.69
N GLN A 567 34.99 -9.32 7.75
CA GLN A 567 35.00 -7.87 7.71
C GLN A 567 33.60 -7.33 7.39
N ILE A 568 33.09 -6.44 8.25
CA ILE A 568 31.90 -5.65 8.00
C ILE A 568 32.29 -4.36 7.28
N THR A 569 31.64 -4.09 6.16
CA THR A 569 31.72 -2.82 5.43
C THR A 569 30.42 -2.06 5.65
N PRO A 570 30.42 -0.85 6.24
CA PRO A 570 29.21 -0.08 6.46
C PRO A 570 28.36 0.10 5.20
N LEU A 571 27.05 -0.08 5.29
CA LEU A 571 26.13 0.03 4.16
C LEU A 571 25.48 1.41 4.12
N SER A 572 26.16 2.35 3.46
CA SER A 572 25.47 3.50 2.87
C SER A 572 24.57 3.02 1.74
N PHE A 573 23.29 2.78 2.04
CA PHE A 573 22.26 2.92 1.01
C PHE A 573 22.22 4.38 0.58
N PRO A 574 21.92 4.68 -0.68
CA PRO A 574 21.57 6.03 -1.06
C PRO A 574 20.26 6.39 -0.37
N SER A 575 20.35 7.03 0.80
CA SER A 575 19.40 8.09 1.12
C SER A 575 19.62 9.19 0.10
N SER A 576 19.03 9.01 -1.09
CA SER A 576 18.91 9.98 -2.19
C SER A 576 18.81 11.39 -1.64
N GLU A 577 19.89 12.18 -1.79
CA GLU A 577 20.36 13.09 -0.75
C GLU A 577 19.24 13.89 -0.08
N ILE A 578 18.77 13.39 1.07
CA ILE A 578 17.71 14.03 1.85
C ILE A 578 18.35 15.22 2.57
N ASN A 579 18.51 16.32 1.82
CA ASN A 579 19.08 17.58 2.25
C ASN A 579 18.13 18.29 3.24
N LYS A 580 17.98 17.71 4.44
CA LYS A 580 17.41 18.33 5.64
C LYS A 580 18.37 19.34 6.29
N GLU A 581 19.68 19.19 6.07
CA GLU A 581 20.73 20.05 6.65
C GLU A 581 21.75 20.56 5.62
N GLY A 582 21.81 19.98 4.42
CA GLY A 582 22.64 20.48 3.33
C GLY A 582 22.03 21.70 2.64
N LYS A 583 22.87 22.61 2.16
CA LYS A 583 22.40 23.77 1.37
C LYS A 583 21.84 23.30 0.03
N ILE A 584 20.51 23.21 -0.06
CA ILE A 584 19.76 23.00 -1.30
C ILE A 584 20.31 23.94 -2.38
N ALA A 585 20.85 23.35 -3.45
CA ALA A 585 21.49 24.11 -4.52
C ALA A 585 20.44 24.93 -5.28
N VAL A 586 20.77 26.19 -5.56
CA VAL A 586 19.95 27.07 -6.38
C VAL A 586 20.68 27.29 -7.70
N GLY A 587 20.03 26.88 -8.79
CA GLY A 587 20.50 27.07 -10.16
C GLY A 587 20.19 28.47 -10.69
N THR A 588 19.89 28.55 -11.98
CA THR A 588 19.52 29.82 -12.61
C THR A 588 18.22 30.39 -12.03
N SER A 589 18.18 31.71 -11.89
CA SER A 589 16.94 32.42 -11.55
C SER A 589 16.22 32.86 -12.82
N ILE A 590 14.91 32.63 -12.87
CA ILE A 590 14.01 33.03 -13.95
C ILE A 590 12.85 33.79 -13.30
N LYS A 591 12.62 35.05 -13.68
CA LYS A 591 11.59 35.88 -13.03
C LYS A 591 10.24 35.14 -13.02
N ASN A 592 9.66 34.97 -11.83
CA ASN A 592 8.30 34.44 -11.66
C ASN A 592 8.10 33.06 -12.34
N CYS A 593 9.16 32.23 -12.37
CA CYS A 593 9.21 30.94 -13.08
C CYS A 593 8.75 30.96 -14.55
N GLY A 594 8.81 32.12 -15.22
CA GLY A 594 8.36 32.29 -16.60
C GLY A 594 6.88 32.70 -16.76
N LEU A 595 6.10 32.76 -15.68
CA LEU A 595 4.76 33.32 -15.69
C LEU A 595 4.82 34.84 -15.96
N ILE A 596 3.95 35.33 -16.84
CA ILE A 596 3.90 36.74 -17.26
C ILE A 596 3.37 37.65 -16.13
N GLU A 597 2.32 37.20 -15.44
CA GLU A 597 1.70 37.92 -14.33
C GLU A 597 2.24 37.43 -12.98
N MET A 598 2.61 38.38 -12.11
CA MET A 598 3.15 38.07 -10.78
C MET A 598 2.07 37.40 -9.91
N CYS A 599 2.46 36.34 -9.19
CA CYS A 599 1.62 35.71 -8.18
C CYS A 599 1.23 36.68 -7.05
N LYS A 600 0.08 36.44 -6.40
CA LYS A 600 -0.35 37.21 -5.21
C LYS A 600 0.55 36.94 -4.01
N GLU A 601 0.40 37.75 -2.96
CA GLU A 601 1.20 37.64 -1.72
C GLU A 601 1.13 36.25 -1.07
N ASN A 602 -0.01 35.56 -1.16
CA ASN A 602 -0.22 34.19 -0.67
C ASN A 602 0.02 33.08 -1.72
N GLU A 603 0.52 33.42 -2.91
CA GLU A 603 0.77 32.50 -4.03
C GLU A 603 2.26 32.53 -4.40
N PHE A 604 2.78 31.50 -5.08
CA PHE A 604 4.14 31.53 -5.63
C PHE A 604 4.18 30.85 -6.98
N ALA A 605 5.14 31.28 -7.82
CA ALA A 605 5.29 30.73 -9.15
C ALA A 605 6.00 29.38 -9.07
N VAL A 606 5.48 28.41 -9.82
CA VAL A 606 6.14 27.14 -10.11
C VAL A 606 6.23 26.93 -11.62
N HIS A 607 7.32 26.31 -12.05
CA HIS A 607 7.42 25.74 -13.41
C HIS A 607 8.00 24.35 -13.29
N VAL A 608 7.27 23.39 -13.86
CA VAL A 608 7.52 21.95 -13.78
C VAL A 608 7.78 21.43 -15.19
N TYR A 609 8.83 20.63 -15.34
CA TYR A 609 9.25 20.06 -16.62
C TYR A 609 9.81 18.66 -16.42
N THR A 610 9.14 17.65 -17.00
CA THR A 610 9.50 16.22 -16.94
C THR A 610 10.64 15.83 -17.88
N GLY A 611 11.23 16.78 -18.62
CA GLY A 611 12.15 16.49 -19.72
C GLY A 611 11.43 16.23 -21.04
N LYS A 612 12.21 16.06 -22.10
CA LYS A 612 11.71 15.70 -23.45
C LYS A 612 12.28 14.38 -23.96
N ASP A 613 13.56 14.16 -23.68
CA ASP A 613 14.32 12.95 -24.00
C ASP A 613 15.47 12.83 -22.99
N LYS A 614 16.18 11.70 -23.02
CA LYS A 614 17.21 11.34 -22.03
C LYS A 614 18.38 12.33 -21.87
N ASP A 615 18.55 13.31 -22.77
CA ASP A 615 19.63 14.29 -22.71
C ASP A 615 19.18 15.66 -22.15
N ASP A 616 17.86 15.89 -22.02
CA ASP A 616 17.24 17.11 -21.50
C ASP A 616 16.50 16.88 -20.15
N GLU A 617 17.31 16.79 -19.10
CA GLU A 617 16.97 16.53 -17.68
C GLU A 617 15.82 17.39 -17.10
N PRO A 618 15.11 16.90 -16.06
CA PRO A 618 13.90 17.52 -15.53
C PRO A 618 14.24 18.82 -14.80
N LYS A 619 13.26 19.74 -14.75
CA LYS A 619 13.47 21.10 -14.21
C LYS A 619 12.29 21.52 -13.34
N ILE A 620 12.56 21.84 -12.08
CA ILE A 620 11.59 22.41 -11.14
C ILE A 620 12.07 23.80 -10.71
N CYS A 621 11.25 24.80 -10.97
CA CYS A 621 11.40 26.16 -10.48
C CYS A 621 10.39 26.43 -9.36
N VAL A 622 10.85 27.06 -8.28
CA VAL A 622 10.02 27.55 -7.17
C VAL A 622 10.38 29.01 -6.91
N ASP A 623 9.36 29.88 -6.87
CA ASP A 623 9.46 31.34 -6.65
C ASP A 623 10.60 32.03 -7.42
N GLY A 624 10.68 31.67 -8.71
CA GLY A 624 11.65 32.22 -9.66
C GLY A 624 13.08 31.65 -9.59
N LYS A 625 13.30 30.55 -8.87
CA LYS A 625 14.61 29.87 -8.74
C LYS A 625 14.49 28.43 -9.21
N TYR A 626 15.34 27.98 -10.13
CA TYR A 626 15.48 26.54 -10.40
C TYR A 626 16.15 25.86 -9.21
N VAL A 627 15.44 24.93 -8.57
CA VAL A 627 15.87 24.15 -7.40
C VAL A 627 16.00 22.65 -7.72
N MET A 628 15.68 22.25 -8.95
CA MET A 628 16.06 20.98 -9.52
C MET A 628 16.25 21.20 -11.02
N ALA A 629 17.41 20.81 -11.55
CA ALA A 629 17.82 20.99 -12.95
C ALA A 629 19.13 20.23 -13.21
N LYS A 630 19.60 20.20 -14.47
CA LYS A 630 20.90 19.63 -14.85
C LYS A 630 22.04 20.09 -13.93
N GLY A 631 22.58 19.17 -13.12
CA GLY A 631 23.63 19.45 -12.13
C GLY A 631 23.20 20.20 -10.86
N ILE A 632 21.89 20.28 -10.57
CA ILE A 632 21.31 20.97 -9.41
C ILE A 632 20.42 19.98 -8.64
N ASN A 633 20.82 19.66 -7.40
CA ASN A 633 20.16 18.73 -6.48
C ASN A 633 19.85 17.36 -7.11
N ASP A 634 20.83 16.82 -7.84
CA ASP A 634 20.82 15.48 -8.45
C ASP A 634 19.62 15.17 -9.36
N ALA A 635 19.11 16.16 -10.10
CA ALA A 635 18.03 15.94 -11.06
C ALA A 635 18.41 14.85 -12.08
N GLY A 636 17.65 13.74 -12.11
CA GLY A 636 18.04 12.53 -12.83
C GLY A 636 16.84 11.67 -13.26
N ARG A 637 17.08 10.41 -13.62
CA ARG A 637 16.05 9.46 -14.09
C ARG A 637 15.11 9.04 -12.95
N GLY A 638 13.87 8.69 -13.27
CA GLY A 638 12.91 8.24 -12.29
C GLY A 638 12.11 9.39 -11.70
N ILE A 639 11.80 9.33 -10.41
CA ILE A 639 10.96 10.31 -9.72
C ILE A 639 11.83 11.38 -9.04
N ASN A 640 11.50 12.63 -9.29
CA ASN A 640 12.26 13.82 -8.90
C ASN A 640 11.35 14.74 -8.09
N ILE A 641 11.73 15.10 -6.86
CA ILE A 641 10.85 15.72 -5.87
C ILE A 641 11.46 16.95 -5.22
N VAL A 642 10.64 17.97 -5.04
CA VAL A 642 10.89 19.20 -4.29
C VAL A 642 9.78 19.39 -3.26
N VAL A 643 10.13 19.76 -2.02
CA VAL A 643 9.17 20.04 -0.93
C VAL A 643 9.32 21.49 -0.52
N VAL A 644 8.21 22.22 -0.52
CA VAL A 644 8.13 23.65 -0.20
C VAL A 644 7.30 23.84 1.07
N SER A 645 7.79 24.64 2.02
CA SER A 645 7.03 25.01 3.22
C SER A 645 5.91 26.00 2.88
N ASN A 646 4.93 26.15 3.77
CA ASN A 646 3.94 27.21 3.70
C ASN A 646 4.56 28.64 3.72
N GLY A 647 5.84 28.76 4.10
CA GLY A 647 6.63 30.00 3.98
C GLY A 647 7.22 30.27 2.58
N LYS A 648 6.91 29.43 1.57
CA LYS A 648 7.49 29.42 0.21
C LYS A 648 8.97 29.03 0.14
N GLU A 649 9.56 28.60 1.26
CA GLU A 649 10.94 28.14 1.30
C GLU A 649 11.02 26.67 0.87
N VAL A 650 11.98 26.34 0.01
CA VAL A 650 12.23 24.95 -0.36
C VAL A 650 12.99 24.30 0.79
N ILE A 651 12.35 23.34 1.45
CA ILE A 651 12.86 22.67 2.67
C ILE A 651 13.40 21.27 2.39
N ARG A 652 13.15 20.71 1.21
CA ARG A 652 13.73 19.42 0.81
C ARG A 652 13.75 19.21 -0.70
N THR A 653 14.68 18.37 -1.13
CA THR A 653 14.75 17.80 -2.48
C THR A 653 15.03 16.30 -2.38
N GLY A 654 14.75 15.54 -3.44
CA GLY A 654 15.13 14.13 -3.55
C GLY A 654 14.95 13.59 -4.97
N HIS A 655 15.88 12.77 -5.44
CA HIS A 655 15.86 12.09 -6.74
C HIS A 655 15.90 10.57 -6.53
N PHE A 656 15.01 9.85 -7.19
CA PHE A 656 14.78 8.43 -7.00
C PHE A 656 14.78 7.74 -8.35
N ASP A 657 15.90 7.10 -8.71
CA ASP A 657 16.03 6.31 -9.93
C ASP A 657 15.23 5.00 -9.83
N THR A 658 13.90 5.11 -9.93
CA THR A 658 12.93 4.01 -9.91
C THR A 658 12.94 3.18 -11.21
N TRP A 659 13.96 3.35 -12.05
CA TRP A 659 14.36 2.38 -13.07
C TRP A 659 15.52 1.50 -12.57
N GLN A 660 16.54 2.07 -11.94
CA GLN A 660 17.73 1.32 -11.48
C GLN A 660 17.59 0.70 -10.09
N GLU A 661 16.85 1.35 -9.18
CA GLU A 661 16.66 0.93 -7.79
C GLU A 661 15.17 0.74 -7.45
N ASP A 662 14.90 0.01 -6.37
CA ASP A 662 13.56 -0.10 -5.82
C ASP A 662 13.12 1.17 -5.09
N SER A 663 11.82 1.42 -5.11
CA SER A 663 11.22 2.62 -4.55
C SER A 663 11.16 2.71 -3.01
N THR A 664 11.86 1.86 -2.23
CA THR A 664 11.88 1.98 -0.75
C THR A 664 12.35 3.36 -0.29
N ASN A 665 13.36 3.94 -0.94
CA ASN A 665 13.91 5.24 -0.55
C ASN A 665 12.87 6.37 -0.77
N LEU A 666 12.05 6.26 -1.81
CA LEU A 666 10.93 7.16 -2.09
C LEU A 666 9.81 6.99 -1.06
N GLU A 667 9.45 5.76 -0.69
CA GLU A 667 8.45 5.49 0.36
C GLU A 667 8.85 6.16 1.69
N ILE A 668 10.10 5.98 2.14
CA ILE A 668 10.62 6.62 3.36
C ILE A 668 10.52 8.15 3.26
N PHE A 669 10.89 8.72 2.11
CA PHE A 669 10.82 10.16 1.90
C PHE A 669 9.39 10.68 2.04
N LEU A 670 8.42 10.02 1.41
CA LEU A 670 7.01 10.41 1.40
C LEU A 670 6.35 10.25 2.77
N GLU A 671 6.67 9.17 3.50
CA GLU A 671 6.21 8.96 4.89
C GLU A 671 6.78 9.98 5.88
N ASN A 672 7.94 10.57 5.57
CA ASN A 672 8.58 11.60 6.39
C ASN A 672 8.28 13.02 5.87
N LEU A 673 7.16 13.24 5.19
CA LEU A 673 6.67 14.60 4.89
C LEU A 673 6.05 15.23 6.14
N GLU A 674 6.33 16.52 6.34
CA GLU A 674 5.68 17.34 7.36
C GLU A 674 4.31 17.81 6.86
N ASP A 675 3.36 18.00 7.78
CA ASP A 675 1.99 18.40 7.44
C ASP A 675 1.96 19.87 6.97
N ASN A 676 1.01 20.25 6.09
CA ASN A 676 0.91 21.59 5.50
C ASN A 676 2.16 22.03 4.67
N VAL A 677 2.75 21.09 3.92
CA VAL A 677 3.80 21.36 2.92
C VAL A 677 3.28 21.16 1.50
N ILE A 678 3.92 21.78 0.52
CA ILE A 678 3.61 21.59 -0.90
C ILE A 678 4.65 20.66 -1.52
N LEU A 679 4.16 19.50 -1.98
CA LEU A 679 4.93 18.49 -2.68
C LEU A 679 4.88 18.76 -4.18
N ILE A 680 6.04 18.90 -4.82
CA ILE A 680 6.20 18.98 -6.27
C ILE A 680 6.98 17.74 -6.72
N ALA A 681 6.39 16.88 -7.53
CA ALA A 681 7.01 15.64 -8.01
C ALA A 681 6.88 15.50 -9.53
N VAL A 682 7.92 15.00 -10.20
CA VAL A 682 7.99 14.84 -11.67
C VAL A 682 8.69 13.53 -12.05
N THR A 683 8.36 12.94 -13.19
CA THR A 683 9.16 11.84 -13.79
C THR A 683 10.22 12.36 -14.77
N PHE A 684 11.25 11.55 -15.06
CA PHE A 684 12.17 11.72 -16.20
C PHE A 684 12.68 10.38 -16.75
N ASP A 685 12.82 10.32 -18.07
CA ASP A 685 13.19 9.15 -18.90
C ASP A 685 12.35 7.89 -18.64
N GLU A 686 12.54 7.21 -17.52
CA GLU A 686 11.75 6.05 -17.10
C GLU A 686 11.64 6.05 -15.56
N ALA A 687 10.42 5.87 -15.04
CA ALA A 687 10.12 5.97 -13.62
C ALA A 687 9.21 4.86 -13.08
N SER A 688 8.74 3.95 -13.93
CA SER A 688 7.71 2.95 -13.60
C SER A 688 8.24 1.56 -13.29
N THR A 689 9.43 1.19 -13.78
CA THR A 689 9.94 -0.20 -13.84
C THR A 689 10.08 -0.85 -12.46
N ASN A 690 10.67 -0.13 -11.51
CA ASN A 690 10.85 -0.55 -10.11
C ASN A 690 10.03 0.30 -9.13
N LEU A 691 9.02 1.04 -9.62
CA LEU A 691 8.04 1.76 -8.80
C LEU A 691 6.95 0.82 -8.30
N ARG A 692 7.13 0.32 -7.07
CA ARG A 692 6.32 -0.73 -6.45
C ARG A 692 4.90 -0.25 -6.09
N ASN A 693 3.98 -1.21 -6.00
CA ASN A 693 2.57 -0.96 -5.70
C ASN A 693 2.38 -0.17 -4.39
N PHE A 694 3.11 -0.50 -3.33
CA PHE A 694 3.04 0.23 -2.06
C PHE A 694 3.40 1.72 -2.23
N THR A 695 4.42 2.07 -3.01
CA THR A 695 4.75 3.47 -3.31
C THR A 695 3.65 4.19 -4.09
N ARG A 696 3.02 3.48 -5.04
CA ARG A 696 1.86 4.01 -5.80
C ARG A 696 0.69 4.26 -4.84
N THR A 697 0.43 3.37 -3.89
CA THR A 697 -0.57 3.56 -2.82
C THR A 697 -0.22 4.74 -1.89
N VAL A 698 1.04 4.94 -1.52
CA VAL A 698 1.47 6.11 -0.73
C VAL A 698 1.26 7.41 -1.50
N LEU A 699 1.65 7.48 -2.78
CA LEU A 699 1.40 8.65 -3.62
C LEU A 699 -0.10 8.89 -3.88
N GLN A 700 -0.92 7.84 -3.98
CA GLN A 700 -2.38 7.94 -4.04
C GLN A 700 -2.97 8.48 -2.73
N GLY A 701 -2.50 8.00 -1.57
CA GLY A 701 -2.89 8.50 -0.26
C GLY A 701 -2.46 9.95 0.01
N ILE A 702 -1.40 10.41 -0.65
CA ILE A 702 -1.00 11.82 -0.70
C ILE A 702 -1.94 12.65 -1.60
N GLY A 703 -2.61 12.06 -2.60
CA GLY A 703 -3.60 12.74 -3.44
C GLY A 703 -3.45 12.54 -4.95
N SER A 704 -2.45 11.77 -5.41
CA SER A 704 -2.31 11.42 -6.82
C SER A 704 -3.46 10.52 -7.30
N GLN A 705 -4.05 10.87 -8.44
CA GLN A 705 -5.07 10.08 -9.12
C GLN A 705 -4.47 9.25 -10.26
N LYS A 706 -3.35 9.68 -10.86
CA LYS A 706 -2.76 9.06 -12.06
C LYS A 706 -1.59 8.10 -11.80
N ILE A 707 -0.87 8.19 -10.67
CA ILE A 707 0.32 7.36 -10.42
C ILE A 707 0.06 5.84 -10.46
N GLY A 708 -1.17 5.42 -10.11
CA GLY A 708 -1.60 4.03 -10.22
C GLY A 708 -1.55 3.50 -11.66
N SER A 709 -1.73 4.38 -12.66
CA SER A 709 -1.66 4.07 -14.09
C SER A 709 -0.33 4.41 -14.77
N LEU A 710 0.70 4.88 -14.05
CA LEU A 710 2.00 5.23 -14.65
C LEU A 710 2.70 4.00 -15.27
N THR A 711 2.92 4.01 -16.58
CA THR A 711 3.59 2.96 -17.36
C THR A 711 4.97 3.41 -17.89
N PHE A 712 5.57 2.59 -18.76
CA PHE A 712 6.95 2.71 -19.20
C PHE A 712 7.21 4.02 -19.96
N ARG A 713 8.05 4.88 -19.36
CA ARG A 713 8.40 6.24 -19.85
C ARG A 713 7.24 7.25 -19.90
N ASP A 714 6.16 7.03 -19.16
CA ASP A 714 5.13 8.06 -19.04
C ASP A 714 5.67 9.32 -18.33
N SER A 715 5.38 10.49 -18.89
CA SER A 715 5.55 11.76 -18.20
C SER A 715 4.42 11.93 -17.19
N TRP A 716 4.78 12.29 -15.96
CA TRP A 716 3.84 12.59 -14.89
C TRP A 716 4.36 13.76 -14.05
N ALA A 717 3.45 14.66 -13.70
CA ALA A 717 3.72 15.80 -12.85
C ALA A 717 2.64 15.92 -11.77
N LEU A 718 3.05 16.15 -10.52
CA LEU A 718 2.18 16.40 -9.38
C LEU A 718 2.62 17.68 -8.65
N VAL A 719 1.67 18.56 -8.36
CA VAL A 719 1.82 19.65 -7.39
C VAL A 719 0.66 19.56 -6.41
N HIS A 720 0.94 19.17 -5.18
CA HIS A 720 -0.08 18.87 -4.17
C HIS A 720 0.23 19.51 -2.80
N HIS A 721 -0.77 20.10 -2.16
CA HIS A 721 -0.66 20.68 -0.82
C HIS A 721 -1.04 19.67 0.27
N PHE A 722 -0.03 18.93 0.75
CA PHE A 722 -0.16 17.77 1.63
C PHE A 722 -0.80 18.12 2.97
N LYS A 723 -1.86 17.38 3.32
CA LYS A 723 -2.67 17.52 4.54
C LYS A 723 -3.06 18.97 4.84
N THR A 724 -4.11 19.41 4.17
CA THR A 724 -4.80 20.66 4.51
C THR A 724 -6.31 20.50 4.34
N SER A 725 -7.06 21.42 4.93
CA SER A 725 -8.53 21.48 4.79
C SER A 725 -9.03 21.84 3.39
N ILE A 726 -8.14 22.16 2.44
CA ILE A 726 -8.48 22.49 1.05
C ILE A 726 -7.46 21.82 0.11
N ASN A 727 -7.84 20.67 -0.46
CA ASN A 727 -6.99 19.90 -1.39
C ASN A 727 -6.71 20.67 -2.70
N TYR A 728 -5.66 21.50 -2.70
CA TYR A 728 -5.05 22.01 -3.92
C TYR A 728 -4.19 20.90 -4.54
N ASN A 729 -4.65 20.40 -5.69
CA ASN A 729 -3.96 19.38 -6.48
C ASN A 729 -3.93 19.80 -7.95
N PHE A 730 -2.75 19.77 -8.55
CA PHE A 730 -2.55 19.79 -10.00
C PHE A 730 -1.79 18.52 -10.38
N GLU A 731 -2.34 17.76 -11.32
CA GLU A 731 -1.73 16.51 -11.77
C GLU A 731 -1.89 16.35 -13.29
N GLU A 732 -0.77 16.20 -14.01
CA GLU A 732 -0.72 15.94 -15.45
C GLU A 732 -0.19 14.53 -15.74
#